data_AF-A0A936C5Z6-F1
#
_entry.id   AF-A0A936C5Z6-F1
#
_cell.length_a   1.000
_cell.length_b   1.000
_cell.length_c   1.000
_cell.angle_alpha   90.00
_cell.angle_beta   90.00
_cell.angle_gamma   90.00
#
_symmetry.space_group_name_H-M   'P 1'
#
loop_
_entity.id
_entity.type
_entity.pdbx_description
1 polymer ?
#
loop_
_entity_poly.entity_id
_entity_poly.type
_entity_poly.pdbx_seq_one_letter_code
_entity_poly.pdbx_strand_id
1 'polypeptide(L)'
;MSTRSPSGPQVDADRLAAADRFVEEEEGAVNRLRGVLGVLLTVALAGTSLWHLYAAFDIVSAPWMRGVHVALMLGLLFLTLPASRRFRDRIMPWDWPLALVTFGCIAYLLHDWDAISERATEPQTWDIVAGGLLILLVLEAVRRASGWVMPAVVSAFIAYAFAGPWLPAPWTHKGYDLDRLVGHMTMTMEGIFGTPIDVCATLIVLFTIYGAVLQYSGAGKFFIDFALAVMGRRKGAPGRAVVLGSFLLGGPSGSGVATTVTLGSVAYPLLERAGYSKESAGGLLAAGGLGAILSPPVLGAAAFLIAEFLKISYLDVIRMAAIPTVLYYLSLFVMVEIDARKFGGAVAAGAGLRASTLVRQHGYHFLSLVTVVVFLVIGFSPMTSVFWAIVIAVALSFVRRDTALVPKRLLGALAEGSRGVLGVAATCAAAGIIVGVVTLTGLGLKFSGIVIDYADGSRALTALYTALLVWIVGLAVPVTASYIICAVVAAPALIHVGIADYAAHMFIFYYAVLSEVSPPTALSPFAAAAITGGDPYRTTLSSWKYTLPAFVTPFMFVLAPEGVGLLLSGPAADIALVVVTAIGGIVALAIGAQGWLSHKLSLVERAAFIVAGLLLAWSASWSDTAGALLAVAAVVLHRWRTGPGSRRSSG
;
A
#
# COMPACT_ATOMS: atom_id res chain seq x y z
N MET A 1 -12.90 -44.39 -11.36
CA MET A 1 -13.88 -43.41 -11.86
C MET A 1 -13.25 -42.02 -11.70
N SER A 2 -12.75 -41.46 -12.80
CA SER A 2 -11.96 -40.23 -12.83
C SER A 2 -12.84 -39.01 -12.54
N THR A 3 -12.68 -38.41 -11.36
CA THR A 3 -13.33 -37.14 -11.01
C THR A 3 -12.62 -36.00 -11.73
N ARG A 4 -13.06 -35.69 -12.96
CA ARG A 4 -12.72 -34.43 -13.61
C ARG A 4 -13.26 -33.29 -12.73
N SER A 5 -12.36 -32.54 -12.11
CA SER A 5 -12.68 -31.23 -11.53
C SER A 5 -13.30 -30.37 -12.64
N PRO A 6 -14.39 -29.62 -12.40
CA PRO A 6 -14.90 -28.70 -13.40
C PRO A 6 -13.91 -27.53 -13.53
N SER A 7 -13.01 -27.63 -14.51
CA SER A 7 -12.17 -26.52 -14.94
C SER A 7 -13.08 -25.43 -15.50
N GLY A 8 -13.40 -24.44 -14.67
CA GLY A 8 -13.96 -23.17 -15.16
C GLY A 8 -13.00 -22.54 -16.18
N PRO A 9 -13.49 -21.62 -17.03
CA PRO A 9 -12.63 -20.88 -17.94
C PRO A 9 -11.57 -20.15 -17.11
N GLN A 10 -10.33 -20.62 -17.21
CA GLN A 10 -9.17 -19.97 -16.62
C GLN A 10 -8.80 -18.77 -17.49
N VAL A 11 -8.32 -17.71 -16.85
CA VAL A 11 -7.72 -16.58 -17.58
C VAL A 11 -6.57 -17.12 -18.42
N ASP A 12 -6.50 -16.65 -19.67
CA ASP A 12 -5.46 -17.04 -20.62
C ASP A 12 -4.05 -16.82 -20.04
N ALA A 13 -3.13 -17.77 -20.29
CA ALA A 13 -1.78 -17.74 -19.74
C ALA A 13 -1.00 -16.49 -20.19
N ASP A 14 -1.23 -16.03 -21.42
CA ASP A 14 -0.59 -14.83 -21.96
C ASP A 14 -1.06 -13.56 -21.25
N ARG A 15 -2.33 -13.51 -20.81
CA ARG A 15 -2.88 -12.38 -20.05
C ARG A 15 -2.35 -12.36 -18.62
N LEU A 16 -2.21 -13.53 -18.00
CA LEU A 16 -1.58 -13.65 -16.68
C LEU A 16 -0.11 -13.22 -16.75
N ALA A 17 0.63 -13.67 -17.76
CA ALA A 17 2.02 -13.26 -17.96
C ALA A 17 2.16 -11.74 -18.24
N ALA A 18 1.18 -11.12 -18.90
CA ALA A 18 1.14 -9.67 -19.08
C ALA A 18 0.83 -8.93 -17.76
N ALA A 19 -0.07 -9.47 -16.92
CA ALA A 19 -0.39 -8.91 -15.62
C ALA A 19 0.79 -9.01 -14.63
N ASP A 20 1.51 -10.14 -14.64
CA ASP A 20 2.71 -10.37 -13.83
C ASP A 20 3.83 -9.35 -14.14
N ARG A 21 3.87 -8.77 -15.35
CA ARG A 21 4.83 -7.71 -15.68
C ARG A 21 4.60 -6.42 -14.90
N PHE A 22 3.36 -6.13 -14.52
CA PHE A 22 3.05 -4.96 -13.68
C PHE A 22 3.44 -5.21 -12.22
N VAL A 23 3.32 -6.45 -11.75
CA VAL A 23 3.87 -6.85 -10.45
C VAL A 23 5.41 -6.73 -10.49
N GLU A 24 6.07 -7.21 -11.55
CA GLU A 24 7.53 -7.01 -11.75
C GLU A 24 7.93 -5.53 -11.89
N GLU A 25 7.02 -4.65 -12.30
CA GLU A 25 7.28 -3.21 -12.39
C GLU A 25 7.14 -2.50 -11.03
N GLU A 26 6.25 -2.98 -10.16
CA GLU A 26 6.12 -2.53 -8.78
C GLU A 26 7.26 -3.08 -7.89
N GLU A 27 7.52 -4.38 -7.98
CA GLU A 27 8.40 -5.12 -7.06
C GLU A 27 9.84 -5.30 -7.58
N GLY A 28 10.06 -5.07 -8.88
CA GLY A 28 11.34 -5.24 -9.57
C GLY A 28 11.46 -6.57 -10.34
N ALA A 29 12.22 -6.56 -11.44
CA ALA A 29 12.37 -7.73 -12.31
C ALA A 29 13.37 -8.75 -11.73
N VAL A 30 12.90 -9.95 -11.36
CA VAL A 30 13.73 -10.97 -10.70
C VAL A 30 14.42 -11.92 -11.69
N ASN A 31 15.70 -12.22 -11.46
CA ASN A 31 16.41 -13.30 -12.15
C ASN A 31 15.91 -14.69 -11.72
N ARG A 32 15.52 -15.52 -12.68
CA ARG A 32 15.12 -16.92 -12.43
C ARG A 32 16.31 -17.86 -12.66
N LEU A 33 17.27 -17.82 -11.75
CA LEU A 33 18.48 -18.65 -11.82
C LEU A 33 18.17 -20.14 -11.59
N ARG A 34 18.79 -21.00 -12.40
CA ARG A 34 18.71 -22.47 -12.26
C ARG A 34 20.07 -23.06 -11.87
N GLY A 35 20.05 -24.27 -11.31
CA GLY A 35 21.28 -24.99 -10.92
C GLY A 35 21.86 -24.51 -9.58
N VAL A 36 23.16 -24.71 -9.38
CA VAL A 36 23.85 -24.45 -8.09
C VAL A 36 23.72 -22.99 -7.65
N LEU A 37 23.88 -22.03 -8.58
CA LEU A 37 23.74 -20.60 -8.27
C LEU A 37 22.33 -20.24 -7.79
N GLY A 38 21.29 -20.83 -8.38
CA GLY A 38 19.91 -20.62 -7.93
C GLY A 38 19.67 -21.17 -6.53
N VAL A 39 20.27 -22.33 -6.20
CA VAL A 39 20.22 -22.91 -4.85
C VAL A 39 20.95 -22.03 -3.85
N LEU A 40 22.18 -21.58 -4.15
CA LEU A 40 22.96 -20.71 -3.28
C LEU A 40 22.22 -19.39 -2.99
N LEU A 41 21.65 -18.76 -4.02
CA LEU A 41 20.88 -17.54 -3.84
C LEU A 41 19.61 -17.76 -3.00
N THR A 42 18.91 -18.88 -3.22
CA THR A 42 17.73 -19.26 -2.42
C THR A 42 18.10 -19.48 -0.95
N VAL A 43 19.23 -20.14 -0.68
CA VAL A 43 19.73 -20.36 0.67
C VAL A 43 20.15 -19.04 1.32
N ALA A 44 20.81 -18.14 0.58
CA ALA A 44 21.19 -16.83 1.09
C ALA A 44 19.96 -15.98 1.47
N LEU A 45 18.94 -15.92 0.60
CA LEU A 45 17.68 -15.22 0.87
C LEU A 45 16.91 -15.84 2.04
N ALA A 46 16.87 -17.17 2.14
CA ALA A 46 16.28 -17.82 3.30
C ALA A 46 17.08 -17.52 4.58
N GLY A 47 18.41 -17.45 4.50
CA GLY A 47 19.28 -17.04 5.60
C GLY A 47 19.00 -15.60 6.06
N THR A 48 18.75 -14.69 5.13
CA THR A 48 18.28 -13.33 5.44
C THR A 48 16.97 -13.35 6.22
N SER A 49 15.99 -14.15 5.80
CA SER A 49 14.73 -14.31 6.56
C SER A 49 14.97 -14.87 7.96
N LEU A 50 15.86 -15.86 8.11
CA LEU A 50 16.21 -16.43 9.41
C LEU A 50 16.88 -15.41 10.33
N TRP A 51 17.75 -14.55 9.79
CA TRP A 51 18.39 -13.49 10.57
C TRP A 51 17.35 -12.49 11.13
N HIS A 52 16.37 -12.07 10.31
CA HIS A 52 15.29 -11.19 10.78
C HIS A 52 14.37 -11.88 11.79
N LEU A 53 14.09 -13.18 11.62
CA LEU A 53 13.33 -13.96 12.59
C LEU A 53 14.09 -14.10 13.93
N TYR A 54 15.41 -14.26 13.89
CA TYR A 54 16.25 -14.23 15.09
C TYR A 54 16.22 -12.86 15.76
N ALA A 55 16.39 -11.79 14.99
CA ALA A 55 16.37 -10.42 15.49
C ALA A 55 14.98 -9.95 15.98
N ALA A 56 13.92 -10.71 15.66
CA ALA A 56 12.58 -10.52 16.23
C ALA A 56 12.40 -11.20 17.59
N PHE A 57 13.24 -12.18 17.90
CA PHE A 57 13.22 -12.93 19.15
C PHE A 57 14.20 -12.38 20.18
N ASP A 58 15.38 -11.94 19.72
CA ASP A 58 16.45 -11.39 20.54
C ASP A 58 16.71 -9.91 20.23
N ILE A 59 17.25 -9.16 21.20
CA ILE A 59 17.45 -7.72 21.05
C ILE A 59 18.75 -7.46 20.29
N VAL A 60 18.64 -6.93 19.08
CA VAL A 60 19.77 -6.46 18.27
C VAL A 60 19.83 -4.94 18.33
N SER A 61 21.02 -4.38 18.54
CA SER A 61 21.21 -2.92 18.57
C SER A 61 20.88 -2.28 17.21
N ALA A 62 20.35 -1.06 17.23
CA ALA A 62 19.87 -0.39 16.03
C ALA A 62 20.92 -0.27 14.89
N PRO A 63 22.20 0.08 15.15
CA PRO A 63 23.21 0.14 14.09
C PRO A 63 23.42 -1.21 13.41
N TRP A 64 23.49 -2.28 14.20
CA TRP A 64 23.66 -3.63 13.69
C TRP A 64 22.42 -4.11 12.93
N MET A 65 21.22 -3.87 13.46
CA MET A 65 19.97 -4.22 12.78
C MET A 65 19.88 -3.53 11.42
N ARG A 66 20.03 -2.21 11.37
CA ARG A 66 19.87 -1.42 10.15
C ARG A 66 21.01 -1.66 9.16
N GLY A 67 22.25 -1.70 9.65
CA GLY A 67 23.43 -1.94 8.82
C GLY A 67 23.43 -3.33 8.18
N VAL A 68 23.24 -4.39 8.98
CA VAL A 68 23.20 -5.78 8.46
C VAL A 68 22.02 -5.96 7.51
N HIS A 69 20.86 -5.36 7.81
CA HIS A 69 19.72 -5.36 6.88
C HIS A 69 20.10 -4.75 5.53
N VAL A 70 20.66 -3.53 5.49
CA VAL A 70 21.06 -2.88 4.23
C VAL A 70 22.11 -3.71 3.49
N ALA A 71 23.07 -4.32 4.20
CA ALA A 71 24.09 -5.17 3.59
C ALA A 71 23.49 -6.40 2.91
N LEU A 72 22.61 -7.11 3.61
CA LEU A 72 21.93 -8.29 3.08
C LEU A 72 21.00 -7.90 1.91
N MET A 73 20.22 -6.83 2.07
CA MET A 73 19.24 -6.41 1.05
C MET A 73 19.92 -5.91 -0.21
N LEU A 74 20.82 -4.92 -0.13
CA LEU A 74 21.49 -4.37 -1.32
C LEU A 74 22.45 -5.40 -1.94
N GLY A 75 23.19 -6.15 -1.12
CA GLY A 75 24.10 -7.19 -1.58
C GLY A 75 23.39 -8.28 -2.37
N LEU A 76 22.27 -8.81 -1.85
CA LEU A 76 21.48 -9.82 -2.55
C LEU A 76 20.64 -9.23 -3.69
N LEU A 77 20.28 -7.95 -3.62
CA LEU A 77 19.59 -7.25 -4.71
C LEU A 77 20.43 -7.26 -5.98
N PHE A 78 21.73 -6.95 -5.91
CA PHE A 78 22.58 -6.97 -7.11
C PHE A 78 22.69 -8.36 -7.76
N LEU A 79 22.59 -9.43 -6.96
CA LEU A 79 22.61 -10.80 -7.44
C LEU A 79 21.24 -11.31 -7.92
N THR A 80 20.15 -10.68 -7.45
CA THR A 80 18.76 -11.09 -7.72
C THR A 80 18.11 -10.28 -8.83
N LEU A 81 18.36 -8.97 -8.88
CA LEU A 81 17.81 -8.04 -9.87
C LEU A 81 18.88 -7.70 -10.93
N PRO A 82 18.63 -8.01 -12.21
CA PRO A 82 19.59 -7.75 -13.28
C PRO A 82 19.71 -6.24 -13.54
N ALA A 83 20.90 -5.81 -13.97
CA ALA A 83 21.15 -4.40 -14.32
C ALA A 83 20.21 -3.85 -15.42
N SER A 84 19.75 -4.75 -16.30
CA SER A 84 18.78 -4.46 -17.38
C SER A 84 18.00 -5.73 -17.71
N ARG A 85 16.76 -5.57 -18.21
CA ARG A 85 15.91 -6.68 -18.68
C ARG A 85 16.61 -7.56 -19.74
N ARG A 86 17.59 -7.03 -20.48
CA ARG A 86 18.40 -7.78 -21.45
C ARG A 86 19.24 -8.90 -20.83
N PHE A 87 19.66 -8.72 -19.57
CA PHE A 87 20.55 -9.63 -18.85
C PHE A 87 19.80 -10.57 -17.90
N ARG A 88 18.48 -10.71 -18.11
CA ARG A 88 17.62 -11.55 -17.27
C ARG A 88 18.14 -13.00 -17.21
N ASP A 89 17.94 -13.63 -16.06
CA ASP A 89 18.28 -15.03 -15.77
C ASP A 89 19.79 -15.35 -15.74
N ARG A 90 20.64 -14.32 -15.63
CA ARG A 90 22.09 -14.46 -15.49
C ARG A 90 22.64 -13.42 -14.50
N ILE A 91 23.54 -13.86 -13.61
CA ILE A 91 24.36 -12.95 -12.80
C ILE A 91 25.53 -12.52 -13.66
N MET A 92 25.68 -11.22 -13.87
CA MET A 92 26.75 -10.67 -14.69
C MET A 92 28.01 -10.43 -13.85
N PRO A 93 29.21 -10.42 -14.44
CA PRO A 93 30.45 -10.26 -13.69
C PRO A 93 30.52 -8.97 -12.84
N TRP A 94 29.84 -7.90 -13.26
CA TRP A 94 29.78 -6.64 -12.50
C TRP A 94 28.83 -6.69 -11.30
N ASP A 95 27.92 -7.66 -11.21
CA ASP A 95 27.01 -7.80 -10.07
C ASP A 95 27.75 -8.28 -8.82
N TRP A 96 28.81 -9.08 -8.99
CA TRP A 96 29.65 -9.58 -7.89
C TRP A 96 30.41 -8.46 -7.17
N PRO A 97 31.18 -7.58 -7.85
CA PRO A 97 31.79 -6.43 -7.20
C PRO A 97 30.79 -5.51 -6.50
N LEU A 98 29.63 -5.24 -7.10
CA LEU A 98 28.62 -4.38 -6.45
C LEU A 98 28.13 -4.98 -5.13
N ALA A 99 27.86 -6.29 -5.12
CA ALA A 99 27.50 -6.99 -3.89
C ALA A 99 28.64 -6.97 -2.87
N LEU A 100 29.88 -7.30 -3.28
CA LEU A 100 31.04 -7.35 -2.38
C LEU A 100 31.41 -5.98 -1.79
N VAL A 101 31.39 -4.92 -2.60
CA VAL A 101 31.66 -3.54 -2.16
C VAL A 101 30.57 -3.07 -1.19
N THR A 102 29.31 -3.47 -1.40
CA THR A 102 28.23 -3.19 -0.44
C THR A 102 28.55 -3.78 0.94
N PHE A 103 28.88 -5.09 0.99
CA PHE A 103 29.27 -5.73 2.25
C PHE A 103 30.50 -5.08 2.86
N GLY A 104 31.51 -4.73 2.05
CA GLY A 104 32.73 -4.07 2.51
C GLY A 104 32.50 -2.68 3.12
N CYS A 105 31.71 -1.83 2.46
CA CYS A 105 31.40 -0.48 2.95
C CYS A 105 30.64 -0.54 4.29
N ILE A 106 29.66 -1.45 4.40
CA ILE A 106 28.86 -1.55 5.62
C ILE A 106 29.65 -2.23 6.73
N ALA A 107 30.46 -3.24 6.43
CA ALA A 107 31.36 -3.84 7.42
C ALA A 107 32.35 -2.81 7.98
N TYR A 108 32.88 -1.92 7.13
CA TYR A 108 33.70 -0.79 7.57
C TYR A 108 32.91 0.14 8.51
N LEU A 109 31.69 0.54 8.12
CA LEU A 109 30.84 1.44 8.91
C LEU A 109 30.39 0.84 10.25
N LEU A 110 30.25 -0.48 10.35
CA LEU A 110 29.82 -1.18 11.56
C LEU A 110 30.98 -1.67 12.45
N HIS A 111 32.22 -1.65 11.95
CA HIS A 111 33.37 -2.21 12.69
C HIS A 111 33.55 -1.52 14.04
N ASP A 112 33.44 -0.19 14.05
CA ASP A 112 33.47 0.65 15.25
C ASP A 112 32.44 1.78 15.08
N TRP A 113 31.16 1.42 15.22
CA TRP A 113 30.05 2.33 15.00
C TRP A 113 30.13 3.57 15.90
N ASP A 114 30.55 3.40 17.16
CA ASP A 114 30.60 4.50 18.13
C ASP A 114 31.63 5.56 17.69
N ALA A 115 32.86 5.13 17.37
CA ALA A 115 33.88 6.04 16.88
C ALA A 115 33.51 6.67 15.52
N ILE A 116 32.80 5.93 14.66
CA ILE A 116 32.33 6.42 13.36
C ILE A 116 31.25 7.48 13.54
N SER A 117 30.29 7.27 14.42
CA SER A 117 29.19 8.20 14.62
C SER A 117 29.64 9.51 15.27
N GLU A 118 30.59 9.45 16.20
CA GLU A 118 31.15 10.65 16.87
C GLU A 118 31.83 11.63 15.90
N ARG A 119 32.44 11.13 14.83
CA ARG A 119 33.11 11.97 13.82
C ARG A 119 32.26 12.24 12.57
N ALA A 120 30.94 12.03 12.63
CA ALA A 120 30.04 12.26 11.49
C ALA A 120 30.06 13.72 10.98
N THR A 121 30.49 14.68 11.79
CA THR A 121 30.64 16.09 11.40
C THR A 121 31.96 16.41 10.73
N GLU A 122 32.99 15.60 10.95
CA GLU A 122 34.34 15.72 10.39
C GLU A 122 34.86 14.32 9.97
N PRO A 123 34.30 13.72 8.90
CA PRO A 123 34.66 12.36 8.49
C PRO A 123 36.10 12.25 7.97
N GLN A 124 36.74 11.10 8.19
CA GLN A 124 38.05 10.81 7.61
C GLN A 124 37.92 10.43 6.12
N THR A 125 39.04 10.43 5.40
CA THR A 125 39.08 10.08 3.97
C THR A 125 38.41 8.74 3.65
N TRP A 126 38.65 7.71 4.48
CA TRP A 126 38.05 6.40 4.27
C TRP A 126 36.55 6.35 4.59
N ASP A 127 36.08 7.17 5.55
CA ASP A 127 34.64 7.34 5.82
C ASP A 127 33.94 7.97 4.60
N ILE A 128 34.56 9.00 4.00
CA ILE A 128 34.05 9.67 2.79
C ILE A 128 34.00 8.68 1.60
N VAL A 129 35.04 7.87 1.42
CA VAL A 129 35.09 6.87 0.34
C VAL A 129 34.02 5.79 0.56
N ALA A 130 33.93 5.20 1.74
CA ALA A 130 32.96 4.15 2.03
C ALA A 130 31.52 4.67 1.95
N GLY A 131 31.25 5.86 2.52
CA GLY A 131 29.93 6.48 2.49
C GLY A 131 29.51 6.96 1.10
N GLY A 132 30.44 7.55 0.34
CA GLY A 132 30.22 7.94 -1.05
C GLY A 132 29.92 6.74 -1.96
N LEU A 133 30.68 5.65 -1.82
CA LEU A 133 30.39 4.39 -2.53
C LEU A 133 29.02 3.83 -2.14
N LEU A 134 28.66 3.86 -0.85
CA LEU A 134 27.36 3.38 -0.39
C LEU A 134 26.20 4.21 -0.98
N ILE A 135 26.32 5.53 -1.07
CA ILE A 135 25.32 6.39 -1.73
C ILE A 135 25.15 6.00 -3.20
N LEU A 136 26.26 5.80 -3.93
CA LEU A 136 26.22 5.38 -5.33
C LEU A 136 25.60 3.98 -5.50
N LEU A 137 25.90 3.05 -4.58
CA LEU A 137 25.31 1.72 -4.56
C LEU A 137 23.81 1.78 -4.30
N VAL A 138 23.33 2.65 -3.40
CA VAL A 138 21.89 2.87 -3.18
C VAL A 138 21.21 3.40 -4.44
N LEU A 139 21.82 4.36 -5.16
CA LEU A 139 21.30 4.88 -6.42
C LEU A 139 21.20 3.79 -7.51
N GLU A 140 22.23 2.94 -7.64
CA GLU A 140 22.21 1.83 -8.61
C GLU A 140 21.22 0.73 -8.20
N ALA A 141 21.09 0.42 -6.90
CA ALA A 141 20.14 -0.56 -6.39
C ALA A 141 18.69 -0.11 -6.63
N VAL A 142 18.36 1.14 -6.33
CA VAL A 142 17.02 1.67 -6.56
C VAL A 142 16.71 1.83 -8.05
N ARG A 143 17.72 2.07 -8.89
CA ARG A 143 17.57 2.02 -10.36
C ARG A 143 17.16 0.63 -10.86
N ARG A 144 17.74 -0.43 -10.30
CA ARG A 144 17.40 -1.82 -10.64
C ARG A 144 16.04 -2.25 -10.11
N ALA A 145 15.65 -1.76 -8.93
CA ALA A 145 14.37 -2.08 -8.29
C ALA A 145 13.19 -1.35 -8.94
N SER A 146 13.27 -0.03 -9.09
CA SER A 146 12.11 0.83 -9.43
C SER A 146 12.36 1.75 -10.64
N GLY A 147 13.46 1.55 -11.39
CA GLY A 147 13.78 2.32 -12.58
C GLY A 147 14.41 3.68 -12.30
N TRP A 148 14.41 4.58 -13.30
CA TRP A 148 15.20 5.82 -13.26
C TRP A 148 14.60 6.96 -12.45
N VAL A 149 13.30 6.90 -12.13
CA VAL A 149 12.62 8.03 -11.50
C VAL A 149 13.12 8.26 -10.08
N MET A 150 13.16 7.23 -9.24
CA MET A 150 13.65 7.35 -7.86
C MET A 150 15.13 7.79 -7.78
N PRO A 151 16.09 7.22 -8.54
CA PRO A 151 17.46 7.74 -8.60
C PRO A 151 17.54 9.22 -9.01
N ALA A 152 16.73 9.64 -9.99
CA ALA A 152 16.71 11.03 -10.45
C ALA A 152 16.20 11.98 -9.35
N VAL A 153 15.15 11.58 -8.63
CA VAL A 153 14.63 12.34 -7.48
C VAL A 153 15.69 12.45 -6.39
N VAL A 154 16.29 11.33 -5.96
CA VAL A 154 17.35 11.34 -4.93
C VAL A 154 18.54 12.20 -5.36
N SER A 155 18.96 12.10 -6.62
CA SER A 155 20.05 12.91 -7.18
C SER A 155 19.71 14.41 -7.18
N ALA A 156 18.44 14.77 -7.43
CA ALA A 156 17.98 16.16 -7.34
C ALA A 156 18.02 16.69 -5.91
N PHE A 157 17.66 15.87 -4.91
CA PHE A 157 17.80 16.25 -3.49
C PHE A 157 19.27 16.39 -3.09
N ILE A 158 20.14 15.47 -3.50
CA ILE A 158 21.59 15.60 -3.28
C ILE A 158 22.10 16.90 -3.92
N ALA A 159 21.71 17.19 -5.17
CA ALA A 159 22.08 18.43 -5.84
C ALA A 159 21.55 19.68 -5.11
N TYR A 160 20.33 19.63 -4.59
CA TYR A 160 19.75 20.69 -3.76
C TYR A 160 20.61 20.97 -2.52
N ALA A 161 21.11 19.94 -1.84
CA ALA A 161 21.99 20.09 -0.67
C ALA A 161 23.27 20.90 -0.98
N PHE A 162 23.79 20.82 -2.20
CA PHE A 162 24.92 21.62 -2.66
C PHE A 162 24.51 23.00 -3.19
N ALA A 163 23.40 23.08 -3.92
CA ALA A 163 23.01 24.26 -4.70
C ALA A 163 22.37 25.39 -3.89
N GLY A 164 22.15 25.21 -2.59
CA GLY A 164 21.48 26.15 -1.70
C GLY A 164 21.80 27.64 -1.91
N PRO A 165 23.07 28.08 -2.00
CA PRO A 165 23.42 29.49 -2.12
C PRO A 165 23.01 30.13 -3.45
N TRP A 166 22.81 29.32 -4.49
CA TRP A 166 22.47 29.80 -5.84
C TRP A 166 20.97 29.82 -6.12
N LEU A 167 20.15 29.28 -5.20
CA LEU A 167 18.71 29.21 -5.37
C LEU A 167 18.03 30.51 -4.90
N PRO A 168 16.98 30.98 -5.59
CA PRO A 168 16.22 32.16 -5.17
C PRO A 168 15.43 31.88 -3.89
N ALA A 169 15.12 32.93 -3.13
CA ALA A 169 14.21 32.84 -2.00
C ALA A 169 12.83 32.31 -2.47
N PRO A 170 12.15 31.44 -1.70
CA PRO A 170 12.47 30.96 -0.35
C PRO A 170 13.35 29.69 -0.30
N TRP A 171 13.85 29.18 -1.43
CA TRP A 171 14.56 27.89 -1.52
C TRP A 171 16.04 27.95 -1.07
N THR A 172 16.59 29.15 -0.86
CA THR A 172 18.00 29.41 -0.51
C THR A 172 18.43 28.82 0.83
N HIS A 173 19.62 28.23 0.94
CA HIS A 173 20.26 27.85 2.21
C HIS A 173 21.79 27.90 2.08
N LYS A 174 22.53 27.66 3.17
CA LYS A 174 23.99 27.83 3.22
C LYS A 174 24.82 26.93 2.28
N GLY A 175 24.23 25.89 1.70
CA GLY A 175 24.96 24.81 1.02
C GLY A 175 25.72 23.90 2.00
N TYR A 176 26.00 22.66 1.60
CA TYR A 176 26.74 21.69 2.39
C TYR A 176 27.87 21.06 1.58
N ASP A 177 29.03 20.88 2.19
CA ASP A 177 30.17 20.22 1.59
C ASP A 177 29.99 18.69 1.53
N LEU A 178 30.78 18.02 0.68
CA LEU A 178 30.65 16.58 0.41
C LEU A 178 30.90 15.74 1.67
N ASP A 179 31.91 16.11 2.47
CA ASP A 179 32.25 15.46 3.73
C ASP A 179 31.07 15.51 4.71
N ARG A 180 30.48 16.69 4.90
CA ARG A 180 29.32 16.88 5.78
C ARG A 180 28.10 16.11 5.29
N LEU A 181 27.86 16.10 3.98
CA LEU A 181 26.75 15.35 3.39
C LEU A 181 26.94 13.85 3.59
N VAL A 182 28.10 13.31 3.24
CA VAL A 182 28.40 11.87 3.37
C VAL A 182 28.33 11.45 4.84
N GLY A 183 28.95 12.21 5.74
CA GLY A 183 28.91 11.93 7.18
C GLY A 183 27.48 11.88 7.73
N HIS A 184 26.64 12.85 7.36
CA HIS A 184 25.23 12.82 7.75
C HIS A 184 24.47 11.63 7.12
N MET A 185 24.73 11.29 5.85
CA MET A 185 24.01 10.22 5.17
C MET A 185 24.35 8.82 5.69
N THR A 186 25.59 8.56 6.08
CA THR A 186 26.05 7.17 6.34
C THR A 186 26.57 6.93 7.75
N MET A 187 26.89 7.97 8.52
CA MET A 187 27.45 7.85 9.88
C MET A 187 26.45 8.27 10.97
N THR A 188 25.23 8.65 10.57
CA THR A 188 24.12 8.97 11.46
C THR A 188 22.90 8.07 11.18
N MET A 189 21.92 8.13 12.10
CA MET A 189 20.62 7.48 11.96
C MET A 189 19.56 8.41 11.33
N GLU A 190 19.97 9.46 10.62
CA GLU A 190 19.06 10.39 9.93
C GLU A 190 19.10 10.24 8.40
N GLY A 191 20.11 9.56 7.85
CA GLY A 191 20.29 9.31 6.42
C GLY A 191 19.85 7.91 5.96
N ILE A 192 20.76 7.18 5.29
CA ILE A 192 20.51 5.84 4.73
C ILE A 192 20.01 4.87 5.81
N PHE A 193 20.64 4.89 7.00
CA PHE A 193 20.23 4.07 8.14
C PHE A 193 19.12 4.69 8.99
N GLY A 194 18.35 5.62 8.41
CA GLY A 194 17.29 6.32 9.12
C GLY A 194 16.01 5.52 9.29
N THR A 195 14.97 6.24 9.70
CA THR A 195 13.62 5.71 9.97
C THR A 195 13.06 4.79 8.88
N PRO A 196 13.23 5.08 7.58
CA PRO A 196 12.76 4.17 6.52
C PRO A 196 13.37 2.76 6.59
N ILE A 197 14.69 2.67 6.79
CA ILE A 197 15.39 1.38 6.89
C ILE A 197 15.06 0.70 8.22
N ASP A 198 14.88 1.46 9.29
CA ASP A 198 14.44 0.90 10.57
C ASP A 198 13.14 0.12 10.44
N VAL A 199 12.11 0.76 9.88
CA VAL A 199 10.81 0.14 9.66
C VAL A 199 10.89 -1.02 8.66
N CYS A 200 11.76 -0.90 7.65
CA CYS A 200 11.99 -1.99 6.70
C CYS A 200 12.59 -3.23 7.38
N ALA A 201 13.62 -3.04 8.20
CA ALA A 201 14.36 -4.09 8.89
C ALA A 201 13.57 -4.73 10.05
N THR A 202 12.66 -3.98 10.66
CA THR A 202 11.95 -4.41 11.86
C THR A 202 10.53 -4.94 11.59
N LEU A 203 9.86 -4.40 10.58
CA LEU A 203 8.42 -4.64 10.36
C LEU A 203 8.14 -5.15 8.96
N ILE A 204 8.49 -4.38 7.91
CA ILE A 204 8.12 -4.72 6.52
C ILE A 204 8.62 -6.12 6.16
N VAL A 205 9.89 -6.42 6.45
CA VAL A 205 10.49 -7.72 6.14
C VAL A 205 9.76 -8.90 6.78
N LEU A 206 9.34 -8.79 8.04
CA LEU A 206 8.62 -9.85 8.73
C LEU A 206 7.21 -10.03 8.17
N PHE A 207 6.51 -8.95 7.87
CA PHE A 207 5.18 -9.04 7.24
C PHE A 207 5.25 -9.60 5.81
N THR A 208 6.29 -9.28 5.03
CA THR A 208 6.50 -9.91 3.72
C THR A 208 6.83 -11.39 3.83
N ILE A 209 7.66 -11.80 4.81
CA ILE A 209 7.90 -13.22 5.10
C ILE A 209 6.61 -13.93 5.50
N TYR A 210 5.79 -13.31 6.35
CA TYR A 210 4.48 -13.82 6.75
C TYR A 210 3.54 -14.00 5.55
N GLY A 211 3.46 -13.00 4.68
CA GLY A 211 2.70 -13.07 3.42
C GLY A 211 3.14 -14.24 2.54
N ALA A 212 4.45 -14.41 2.36
CA ALA A 212 5.02 -15.51 1.57
C ALA A 212 4.71 -16.88 2.20
N VAL A 213 4.84 -17.03 3.53
CA VAL A 213 4.48 -18.25 4.26
C VAL A 213 2.99 -18.59 4.06
N LEU A 214 2.11 -17.59 4.12
CA LEU A 214 0.68 -17.79 3.87
C LEU A 214 0.39 -18.21 2.44
N GLN A 215 1.01 -17.57 1.45
CA GLN A 215 0.86 -17.95 0.04
C GLN A 215 1.32 -19.39 -0.21
N TYR A 216 2.51 -19.77 0.26
CA TYR A 216 3.04 -21.13 0.09
C TYR A 216 2.24 -22.20 0.83
N SER A 217 1.58 -21.82 1.94
CA SER A 217 0.67 -22.70 2.68
C SER A 217 -0.72 -22.85 2.02
N GLY A 218 -1.02 -22.09 0.95
CA GLY A 218 -2.30 -22.17 0.22
C GLY A 218 -3.42 -21.25 0.75
N ALA A 219 -3.11 -20.35 1.69
CA ALA A 219 -4.09 -19.46 2.33
C ALA A 219 -4.79 -18.53 1.32
N GLY A 220 -4.09 -18.06 0.29
CA GLY A 220 -4.65 -17.13 -0.70
C GLY A 220 -5.87 -17.72 -1.43
N LYS A 221 -5.75 -18.95 -1.93
CA LYS A 221 -6.87 -19.66 -2.56
C LYS A 221 -8.02 -19.87 -1.57
N PHE A 222 -7.70 -20.23 -0.33
CA PHE A 222 -8.70 -20.41 0.72
C PHE A 222 -9.53 -19.14 0.96
N PHE A 223 -8.91 -17.95 1.04
CA PHE A 223 -9.63 -16.70 1.27
C PHE A 223 -10.60 -16.36 0.13
N ILE A 224 -10.20 -16.59 -1.12
CA ILE A 224 -11.07 -16.39 -2.30
C ILE A 224 -12.24 -17.37 -2.27
N ASP A 225 -11.96 -18.67 -2.09
CA ASP A 225 -12.98 -19.72 -2.04
C ASP A 225 -13.96 -19.48 -0.88
N PHE A 226 -13.46 -18.99 0.26
CA PHE A 226 -14.28 -18.61 1.41
C PHE A 226 -15.18 -17.41 1.09
N ALA A 227 -14.63 -16.34 0.50
CA ALA A 227 -15.41 -15.17 0.12
C ALA A 227 -16.53 -15.53 -0.87
N LEU A 228 -16.22 -16.37 -1.87
CA LEU A 228 -17.20 -16.89 -2.82
C LEU A 228 -18.28 -17.76 -2.13
N ALA A 229 -17.88 -18.60 -1.16
CA ALA A 229 -18.80 -19.47 -0.44
C ALA A 229 -19.75 -18.68 0.50
N VAL A 230 -19.24 -17.64 1.16
CA VAL A 230 -20.04 -16.76 2.05
C VAL A 230 -21.07 -15.95 1.25
N MET A 231 -20.68 -15.42 0.09
CA MET A 231 -21.57 -14.61 -0.75
C MET A 231 -22.65 -15.45 -1.45
N GLY A 232 -22.43 -16.76 -1.57
CA GLY A 232 -23.41 -17.73 -2.02
C GLY A 232 -23.84 -17.54 -3.48
N ARG A 233 -25.09 -17.94 -3.78
CA ARG A 233 -25.65 -17.98 -5.15
C ARG A 233 -26.69 -16.89 -5.36
N ARG A 234 -26.40 -15.65 -4.98
CA ARG A 234 -27.33 -14.51 -5.14
C ARG A 234 -26.89 -13.60 -6.29
N LYS A 235 -27.82 -12.79 -6.81
CA LYS A 235 -27.48 -11.69 -7.73
C LYS A 235 -26.46 -10.77 -7.04
N GLY A 236 -25.40 -10.41 -7.75
CA GLY A 236 -24.30 -9.60 -7.22
C GLY A 236 -23.27 -10.35 -6.37
N ALA A 237 -23.40 -11.67 -6.15
CA ALA A 237 -22.46 -12.44 -5.35
C ALA A 237 -20.99 -12.35 -5.84
N PRO A 238 -20.67 -12.39 -7.15
CA PRO A 238 -19.29 -12.27 -7.62
C PRO A 238 -18.62 -10.95 -7.23
N GLY A 239 -19.31 -9.82 -7.40
CA GLY A 239 -18.77 -8.52 -7.00
C GLY A 239 -18.57 -8.45 -5.48
N ARG A 240 -19.53 -8.94 -4.69
CA ARG A 240 -19.39 -8.95 -3.22
C ARG A 240 -18.25 -9.86 -2.76
N ALA A 241 -18.00 -10.94 -3.47
CA ALA A 241 -16.90 -11.85 -3.19
C ALA A 241 -15.55 -11.21 -3.53
N VAL A 242 -15.47 -10.37 -4.56
CA VAL A 242 -14.27 -9.55 -4.85
C VAL A 242 -14.01 -8.56 -3.72
N VAL A 243 -15.06 -7.88 -3.22
CA VAL A 243 -14.95 -6.93 -2.10
C VAL A 243 -14.50 -7.65 -0.81
N LEU A 244 -15.14 -8.76 -0.44
CA LEU A 244 -14.71 -9.52 0.75
C LEU A 244 -13.35 -10.21 0.56
N GLY A 245 -13.10 -10.78 -0.62
CA GLY A 245 -11.86 -11.49 -0.94
C GLY A 245 -10.65 -10.56 -0.91
N SER A 246 -10.79 -9.33 -1.41
CA SER A 246 -9.74 -8.32 -1.33
C SER A 246 -9.43 -7.89 0.10
N PHE A 247 -10.44 -7.75 0.97
CA PHE A 247 -10.21 -7.49 2.40
C PHE A 247 -9.41 -8.62 3.07
N LEU A 248 -9.79 -9.88 2.81
CA LEU A 248 -9.16 -11.05 3.43
C LEU A 248 -7.75 -11.34 2.89
N LEU A 249 -7.54 -11.18 1.59
CA LEU A 249 -6.23 -11.33 0.94
C LEU A 249 -5.30 -10.17 1.22
N GLY A 250 -5.88 -8.99 1.43
CA GLY A 250 -5.14 -7.75 1.42
C GLY A 250 -4.26 -7.56 2.63
N GLY A 251 -4.72 -7.99 3.80
CA GLY A 251 -3.91 -8.01 5.02
C GLY A 251 -2.55 -8.71 4.76
N PRO A 252 -2.51 -10.00 4.42
CA PRO A 252 -1.25 -10.69 4.20
C PRO A 252 -0.36 -10.18 3.05
N SER A 253 -0.94 -9.65 1.97
CA SER A 253 -0.18 -9.37 0.74
C SER A 253 0.57 -8.06 0.78
N GLY A 254 0.04 -7.01 1.43
CA GLY A 254 0.68 -5.68 1.50
C GLY A 254 0.91 -4.94 0.17
N SER A 255 0.65 -5.58 -0.99
CA SER A 255 0.73 -5.01 -2.35
C SER A 255 -0.66 -4.99 -3.01
N GLY A 256 -1.00 -3.85 -3.60
CA GLY A 256 -2.25 -3.63 -4.30
C GLY A 256 -2.26 -4.32 -5.66
N VAL A 257 -1.17 -4.24 -6.43
CA VAL A 257 -1.06 -4.87 -7.75
C VAL A 257 -1.05 -6.39 -7.63
N ALA A 258 -0.27 -6.95 -6.69
CA ALA A 258 -0.23 -8.40 -6.46
C ALA A 258 -1.60 -8.95 -6.03
N THR A 259 -2.33 -8.21 -5.19
CA THR A 259 -3.69 -8.57 -4.79
C THR A 259 -4.66 -8.49 -5.98
N THR A 260 -4.56 -7.43 -6.79
CA THR A 260 -5.36 -7.26 -8.01
C THR A 260 -5.15 -8.42 -8.98
N VAL A 261 -3.90 -8.85 -9.19
CA VAL A 261 -3.57 -9.98 -10.08
C VAL A 261 -4.09 -11.30 -9.52
N THR A 262 -3.81 -11.55 -8.24
CA THR A 262 -4.24 -12.77 -7.55
C THR A 262 -5.76 -12.91 -7.59
N LEU A 263 -6.49 -11.86 -7.23
CA LEU A 263 -7.95 -11.86 -7.24
C LEU A 263 -8.51 -11.91 -8.66
N GLY A 264 -7.93 -11.15 -9.59
CA GLY A 264 -8.36 -11.09 -10.98
C GLY A 264 -8.27 -12.44 -11.69
N SER A 265 -7.20 -13.20 -11.44
CA SER A 265 -6.97 -14.53 -12.04
C SER A 265 -8.11 -15.53 -11.75
N VAL A 266 -8.79 -15.38 -10.60
CA VAL A 266 -9.85 -16.29 -10.16
C VAL A 266 -11.24 -15.67 -10.31
N ALA A 267 -11.39 -14.37 -10.01
CA ALA A 267 -12.69 -13.72 -9.92
C ALA A 267 -13.18 -13.13 -11.25
N TYR A 268 -12.28 -12.78 -12.20
CA TYR A 268 -12.69 -12.18 -13.48
C TYR A 268 -13.70 -13.03 -14.26
N PRO A 269 -13.51 -14.37 -14.43
CA PRO A 269 -14.48 -15.19 -15.15
C PRO A 269 -15.88 -15.19 -14.51
N LEU A 270 -15.96 -14.97 -13.19
CA LEU A 270 -17.23 -14.89 -12.47
C LEU A 270 -17.89 -13.51 -12.64
N LEU A 271 -17.10 -12.43 -12.66
CA LEU A 271 -17.58 -11.08 -12.94
C LEU A 271 -18.11 -10.95 -14.37
N GLU A 272 -17.39 -11.49 -15.35
CA GLU A 272 -17.80 -11.50 -16.76
C GLU A 272 -19.14 -12.22 -16.94
N ARG A 273 -19.31 -13.40 -16.34
CA ARG A 273 -20.60 -14.14 -16.33
C ARG A 273 -21.72 -13.41 -15.61
N ALA A 274 -21.39 -12.56 -14.64
CA ALA A 274 -22.36 -11.71 -13.94
C ALA A 274 -22.75 -10.46 -14.73
N GLY A 275 -22.16 -10.23 -15.92
CA GLY A 275 -22.50 -9.12 -16.81
C GLY A 275 -21.67 -7.85 -16.61
N TYR A 276 -20.55 -7.92 -15.87
CA TYR A 276 -19.63 -6.78 -15.78
C TYR A 276 -18.93 -6.57 -17.13
N SER A 277 -18.80 -5.31 -17.57
CA SER A 277 -17.88 -4.98 -18.67
C SER A 277 -16.44 -5.22 -18.23
N LYS A 278 -15.53 -5.41 -19.18
CA LYS A 278 -14.10 -5.62 -18.91
C LYS A 278 -13.52 -4.50 -18.03
N GLU A 279 -13.86 -3.25 -18.35
CA GLU A 279 -13.42 -2.06 -17.62
C GLU A 279 -14.06 -1.95 -16.23
N SER A 280 -15.33 -2.34 -16.08
CA SER A 280 -16.01 -2.34 -14.77
C SER A 280 -15.45 -3.43 -13.86
N ALA A 281 -15.23 -4.63 -14.41
CA ALA A 281 -14.59 -5.73 -13.70
C ALA A 281 -13.15 -5.37 -13.31
N GLY A 282 -12.36 -4.83 -14.24
CA GLY A 282 -10.99 -4.40 -13.97
C GLY A 282 -10.93 -3.27 -12.95
N GLY A 283 -11.82 -2.29 -13.04
CA GLY A 283 -11.93 -1.20 -12.07
C GLY A 283 -12.26 -1.68 -10.65
N LEU A 284 -13.19 -2.64 -10.52
CA LEU A 284 -13.53 -3.24 -9.22
C LEU A 284 -12.38 -4.07 -8.64
N LEU A 285 -11.66 -4.83 -9.49
CA LEU A 285 -10.49 -5.62 -9.07
C LEU A 285 -9.37 -4.71 -8.57
N ALA A 286 -9.06 -3.63 -9.30
CA ALA A 286 -8.06 -2.64 -8.92
C ALA A 286 -8.44 -1.89 -7.64
N ALA A 287 -9.72 -1.56 -7.45
CA ALA A 287 -10.21 -1.00 -6.20
C ALA A 287 -10.08 -2.00 -5.03
N GLY A 288 -10.30 -3.29 -5.28
CA GLY A 288 -10.00 -4.35 -4.32
C GLY A 288 -8.52 -4.36 -3.93
N GLY A 289 -7.61 -4.25 -4.90
CA GLY A 289 -6.17 -4.11 -4.68
C GLY A 289 -5.81 -2.91 -3.81
N LEU A 290 -6.34 -1.73 -4.11
CA LEU A 290 -6.14 -0.55 -3.26
C LEU A 290 -6.66 -0.78 -1.82
N GLY A 291 -7.80 -1.45 -1.68
CA GLY A 291 -8.36 -1.83 -0.39
C GLY A 291 -7.43 -2.72 0.43
N ALA A 292 -6.62 -3.56 -0.24
CA ALA A 292 -5.67 -4.44 0.43
C ALA A 292 -4.63 -3.66 1.24
N ILE A 293 -4.09 -2.60 0.66
CA ILE A 293 -3.11 -1.73 1.33
C ILE A 293 -3.76 -0.95 2.47
N LEU A 294 -5.05 -0.62 2.35
CA LEU A 294 -5.81 0.09 3.39
C LEU A 294 -6.38 -0.84 4.49
N SER A 295 -6.17 -2.15 4.43
CA SER A 295 -6.80 -3.10 5.36
C SER A 295 -5.92 -3.48 6.56
N PRO A 296 -6.41 -3.36 7.81
CA PRO A 296 -5.79 -3.99 8.96
C PRO A 296 -5.71 -5.52 8.83
N PRO A 297 -4.74 -6.19 9.48
CA PRO A 297 -3.78 -5.67 10.45
C PRO A 297 -2.40 -5.33 9.86
N VAL A 298 -2.26 -5.23 8.53
CA VAL A 298 -0.96 -5.00 7.88
C VAL A 298 -0.85 -3.60 7.30
N LEU A 299 -1.97 -3.03 6.78
CA LEU A 299 -2.07 -1.62 6.38
C LEU A 299 -0.92 -1.12 5.49
N GLY A 300 -0.41 -1.95 4.57
CA GLY A 300 0.75 -1.60 3.74
C GLY A 300 2.01 -1.24 4.52
N ALA A 301 3.12 -1.07 3.80
CA ALA A 301 4.40 -0.70 4.42
C ALA A 301 4.37 0.69 5.11
N ALA A 302 3.56 1.62 4.58
CA ALA A 302 3.53 3.00 5.04
C ALA A 302 2.86 3.18 6.41
N ALA A 303 1.94 2.31 6.83
CA ALA A 303 1.35 2.42 8.17
C ALA A 303 2.36 2.17 9.30
N PHE A 304 3.35 1.31 9.07
CA PHE A 304 4.46 1.12 10.01
C PHE A 304 5.31 2.39 10.15
N LEU A 305 5.50 3.12 9.05
CA LEU A 305 6.21 4.39 9.07
C LEU A 305 5.43 5.47 9.82
N ILE A 306 4.09 5.48 9.76
CA ILE A 306 3.26 6.37 10.59
C ILE A 306 3.54 6.17 12.08
N ALA A 307 3.50 4.90 12.54
CA ALA A 307 3.77 4.58 13.93
C ALA A 307 5.15 5.07 14.37
N GLU A 308 6.15 4.87 13.51
CA GLU A 308 7.53 5.22 13.81
C GLU A 308 7.80 6.74 13.75
N PHE A 309 7.22 7.48 12.81
CA PHE A 309 7.34 8.93 12.75
C PHE A 309 6.65 9.63 13.93
N LEU A 310 5.45 9.16 14.28
CA LEU A 310 4.65 9.74 15.37
C LEU A 310 5.03 9.21 16.76
N LYS A 311 5.88 8.17 16.83
CA LYS A 311 6.26 7.48 18.08
C LYS A 311 5.04 6.96 18.86
N ILE A 312 4.04 6.46 18.13
CA ILE A 312 2.82 5.84 18.69
C ILE A 312 2.83 4.33 18.46
N SER A 313 1.95 3.60 19.14
CA SER A 313 1.86 2.15 18.90
C SER A 313 1.26 1.86 17.52
N TYR A 314 1.70 0.79 16.86
CA TYR A 314 1.09 0.33 15.61
C TYR A 314 -0.38 -0.04 15.79
N LEU A 315 -0.78 -0.48 16.99
CA LEU A 315 -2.17 -0.74 17.31
C LEU A 315 -3.02 0.54 17.21
N ASP A 316 -2.47 1.69 17.58
CA ASP A 316 -3.16 2.97 17.42
C ASP A 316 -3.33 3.33 15.94
N VAL A 317 -2.32 3.06 15.10
CA VAL A 317 -2.46 3.19 13.64
C VAL A 317 -3.56 2.28 13.09
N ILE A 318 -3.64 1.03 13.57
CA ILE A 318 -4.72 0.10 13.22
C ILE A 318 -6.09 0.65 13.63
N ARG A 319 -6.20 1.18 14.85
CA ARG A 319 -7.46 1.77 15.35
C ARG A 319 -7.89 2.94 14.47
N MET A 320 -6.98 3.86 14.17
CA MET A 320 -7.26 5.02 13.32
C MET A 320 -7.68 4.63 11.90
N ALA A 321 -7.14 3.54 11.34
CA ALA A 321 -7.53 3.04 10.02
C ALA A 321 -8.88 2.29 10.01
N ALA A 322 -9.34 1.74 11.13
CA ALA A 322 -10.45 0.80 11.18
C ALA A 322 -11.76 1.34 10.58
N ILE A 323 -12.22 2.51 11.01
CA ILE A 323 -13.45 3.13 10.47
C ILE A 323 -13.27 3.50 8.98
N PRO A 324 -12.21 4.23 8.57
CA PRO A 324 -11.94 4.51 7.17
C PRO A 324 -11.94 3.27 6.25
N THR A 325 -11.33 2.16 6.69
CA THR A 325 -11.36 0.89 5.97
C THR A 325 -12.79 0.36 5.84
N VAL A 326 -13.58 0.34 6.92
CA VAL A 326 -14.99 -0.10 6.88
C VAL A 326 -15.80 0.76 5.92
N LEU A 327 -15.62 2.07 5.96
CA LEU A 327 -16.28 3.02 5.06
C LEU A 327 -15.91 2.77 3.59
N TYR A 328 -14.64 2.51 3.30
CA TYR A 328 -14.16 2.14 1.97
C TYR A 328 -14.79 0.84 1.46
N TYR A 329 -14.80 -0.23 2.27
CA TYR A 329 -15.42 -1.48 1.85
C TYR A 329 -16.94 -1.37 1.76
N LEU A 330 -17.59 -0.61 2.64
CA LEU A 330 -19.02 -0.30 2.56
C LEU A 330 -19.35 0.36 1.23
N SER A 331 -18.54 1.32 0.79
CA SER A 331 -18.76 2.00 -0.48
C SER A 331 -18.66 1.04 -1.67
N LEU A 332 -17.65 0.17 -1.67
CA LEU A 332 -17.52 -0.88 -2.68
C LEU A 332 -18.73 -1.83 -2.67
N PHE A 333 -19.20 -2.25 -1.48
CA PHE A 333 -20.41 -3.08 -1.35
C PHE A 333 -21.65 -2.40 -1.93
N VAL A 334 -21.85 -1.12 -1.64
CA VAL A 334 -22.97 -0.32 -2.16
C VAL A 334 -22.88 -0.20 -3.68
N MET A 335 -21.69 0.10 -4.22
CA MET A 335 -21.48 0.20 -5.66
C MET A 335 -21.71 -1.13 -6.39
N VAL A 336 -21.25 -2.24 -5.81
CA VAL A 336 -21.51 -3.59 -6.33
C VAL A 336 -23.00 -3.94 -6.31
N GLU A 337 -23.72 -3.52 -5.27
CA GLU A 337 -25.17 -3.72 -5.19
C GLU A 337 -25.90 -2.92 -6.28
N ILE A 338 -25.46 -1.70 -6.55
CA ILE A 338 -25.98 -0.87 -7.64
C ILE A 338 -25.67 -1.53 -9.00
N ASP A 339 -24.44 -2.01 -9.20
CA ASP A 339 -24.03 -2.71 -10.43
C ASP A 339 -24.86 -3.98 -10.67
N ALA A 340 -25.10 -4.77 -9.63
CA ALA A 340 -25.92 -5.98 -9.72
C ALA A 340 -27.36 -5.68 -10.18
N ARG A 341 -27.93 -4.55 -9.73
CA ARG A 341 -29.27 -4.09 -10.16
C ARG A 341 -29.25 -3.53 -11.58
N LYS A 342 -28.20 -2.78 -11.92
CA LYS A 342 -28.01 -2.14 -13.23
C LYS A 342 -27.79 -3.15 -14.36
N PHE A 343 -26.95 -4.16 -14.14
CA PHE A 343 -26.61 -5.15 -15.15
C PHE A 343 -27.59 -6.33 -15.21
N GLY A 344 -28.54 -6.42 -14.26
CA GLY A 344 -29.53 -7.50 -14.20
C GLY A 344 -28.91 -8.90 -14.02
N GLY A 345 -27.65 -8.95 -13.55
CA GLY A 345 -26.73 -10.07 -13.71
C GLY A 345 -27.27 -11.43 -13.30
N ALA A 346 -26.90 -12.44 -14.09
CA ALA A 346 -27.23 -13.84 -13.83
C ALA A 346 -26.71 -14.27 -12.45
N VAL A 347 -27.46 -15.17 -11.81
CA VAL A 347 -26.99 -15.82 -10.59
C VAL A 347 -25.77 -16.67 -10.95
N ALA A 348 -24.58 -16.23 -10.54
CA ALA A 348 -23.37 -17.00 -10.73
C ALA A 348 -23.45 -18.31 -9.93
N ALA A 349 -22.89 -19.38 -10.49
CA ALA A 349 -22.70 -20.61 -9.74
C ALA A 349 -21.74 -20.31 -8.57
N GLY A 350 -22.24 -20.39 -7.33
CA GLY A 350 -21.42 -20.23 -6.13
C GLY A 350 -20.34 -21.30 -6.04
N ALA A 351 -19.38 -21.10 -5.12
CA ALA A 351 -18.32 -22.06 -4.85
C ALA A 351 -18.90 -23.48 -4.65
N GLY A 352 -18.21 -24.50 -5.16
CA GLY A 352 -18.65 -25.90 -5.07
C GLY A 352 -18.76 -26.43 -3.63
N LEU A 353 -18.20 -25.71 -2.64
CA LEU A 353 -18.18 -26.08 -1.23
C LEU A 353 -18.90 -25.03 -0.37
N ARG A 354 -19.58 -25.49 0.69
CA ARG A 354 -20.18 -24.62 1.72
C ARG A 354 -19.10 -23.95 2.56
N ALA A 355 -19.32 -22.70 2.98
CA ALA A 355 -18.39 -21.95 3.81
C ALA A 355 -18.03 -22.68 5.12
N SER A 356 -19.00 -23.33 5.77
CA SER A 356 -18.76 -24.12 6.99
C SER A 356 -17.82 -25.30 6.76
N THR A 357 -17.92 -25.98 5.61
CA THR A 357 -17.01 -27.05 5.22
C THR A 357 -15.60 -26.49 4.98
N LEU A 358 -15.50 -25.34 4.33
CA LEU A 358 -14.22 -24.69 4.04
C LEU A 358 -13.50 -24.27 5.33
N VAL A 359 -14.23 -23.66 6.27
CA VAL A 359 -13.71 -23.27 7.60
C VAL A 359 -13.29 -24.50 8.40
N ARG A 360 -14.09 -25.59 8.39
CA ARG A 360 -13.70 -26.82 9.08
C ARG A 360 -12.43 -27.45 8.48
N GLN A 361 -12.20 -27.27 7.18
CA GLN A 361 -11.08 -27.90 6.46
C GLN A 361 -9.81 -27.06 6.38
N HIS A 362 -9.92 -25.73 6.38
CA HIS A 362 -8.83 -24.78 6.11
C HIS A 362 -8.88 -23.53 7.01
N GLY A 363 -9.82 -23.47 7.97
CA GLY A 363 -10.01 -22.33 8.85
C GLY A 363 -8.83 -22.04 9.78
N TYR A 364 -7.87 -22.96 9.89
CA TYR A 364 -6.61 -22.71 10.59
C TYR A 364 -5.79 -21.56 9.95
N HIS A 365 -5.99 -21.24 8.67
CA HIS A 365 -5.36 -20.05 8.08
C HIS A 365 -5.82 -18.74 8.76
N PHE A 366 -7.07 -18.66 9.22
CA PHE A 366 -7.55 -17.51 10.00
C PHE A 366 -6.83 -17.36 11.34
N LEU A 367 -6.42 -18.48 11.97
CA LEU A 367 -5.79 -18.44 13.28
C LEU A 367 -4.48 -17.65 13.26
N SER A 368 -3.70 -17.75 12.17
CA SER A 368 -2.48 -16.96 12.03
C SER A 368 -2.75 -15.45 11.95
N LEU A 369 -3.80 -15.02 11.23
CA LEU A 369 -4.17 -13.61 11.11
C LEU A 369 -4.70 -13.06 12.44
N VAL A 370 -5.53 -13.87 13.12
CA VAL A 370 -6.06 -13.55 14.46
C VAL A 370 -4.92 -13.43 15.48
N THR A 371 -3.88 -14.26 15.36
CA THR A 371 -2.71 -14.20 16.26
C THR A 371 -2.05 -12.83 16.24
N VAL A 372 -1.85 -12.23 15.05
CA VAL A 372 -1.26 -10.88 14.92
C VAL A 372 -2.07 -9.87 15.73
N VAL A 373 -3.40 -9.86 15.56
CA VAL A 373 -4.29 -8.92 16.25
C VAL A 373 -4.32 -9.17 17.76
N VAL A 374 -4.44 -10.43 18.18
CA VAL A 374 -4.50 -10.79 19.60
C VAL A 374 -3.23 -10.40 20.33
N PHE A 375 -2.06 -10.64 19.75
CA PHE A 375 -0.78 -10.31 20.38
C PHE A 375 -0.58 -8.81 20.48
N LEU A 376 -0.93 -8.05 19.44
CA LEU A 376 -0.95 -6.59 19.48
C LEU A 376 -1.86 -6.06 20.60
N VAL A 377 -3.06 -6.62 20.76
CA VAL A 377 -4.02 -6.21 21.80
C VAL A 377 -3.54 -6.54 23.21
N ILE A 378 -2.81 -7.66 23.37
CA ILE A 378 -2.20 -8.06 24.66
C ILE A 378 -0.94 -7.21 24.99
N GLY A 379 -0.46 -6.39 24.04
CA GLY A 379 0.65 -5.46 24.25
C GLY A 379 2.00 -5.95 23.75
N PHE A 380 2.03 -7.03 22.95
CA PHE A 380 3.25 -7.43 22.25
C PHE A 380 3.60 -6.42 21.16
N SER A 381 4.90 -6.29 20.88
CA SER A 381 5.35 -5.47 19.74
C SER A 381 4.84 -6.05 18.42
N PRO A 382 4.68 -5.24 17.35
CA PRO A 382 4.23 -5.74 16.05
C PRO A 382 5.21 -6.76 15.45
N MET A 383 6.52 -6.51 15.61
CA MET A 383 7.59 -7.42 15.23
C MET A 383 7.40 -8.81 15.87
N THR A 384 7.24 -8.87 17.20
CA THR A 384 7.02 -10.13 17.92
C THR A 384 5.67 -10.78 17.57
N SER A 385 4.64 -9.99 17.31
CA SER A 385 3.31 -10.48 16.96
C SER A 385 3.32 -11.24 15.63
N VAL A 386 4.04 -10.70 14.63
CA VAL A 386 4.21 -11.36 13.33
C VAL A 386 5.13 -12.55 13.40
N PHE A 387 6.21 -12.49 14.17
CA PHE A 387 7.08 -13.64 14.40
C PHE A 387 6.28 -14.87 14.86
N TRP A 388 5.43 -14.71 15.88
CA TRP A 388 4.60 -15.80 16.37
C TRP A 388 3.51 -16.20 15.38
N ALA A 389 2.95 -15.26 14.62
CA ALA A 389 2.01 -15.58 13.54
C ALA A 389 2.66 -16.42 12.42
N ILE A 390 3.94 -16.17 12.10
CA ILE A 390 4.73 -17.00 11.17
C ILE A 390 4.93 -18.40 11.75
N VAL A 391 5.38 -18.52 13.00
CA VAL A 391 5.59 -19.82 13.67
C VAL A 391 4.29 -20.62 13.68
N ILE A 392 3.17 -19.98 14.03
CA ILE A 392 1.84 -20.61 14.05
C ILE A 392 1.39 -20.98 12.64
N ALA A 393 1.59 -20.12 11.63
CA ALA A 393 1.25 -20.43 10.25
C ALA A 393 2.04 -21.65 9.73
N VAL A 394 3.33 -21.74 10.05
CA VAL A 394 4.18 -22.88 9.71
C VAL A 394 3.69 -24.14 10.43
N ALA A 395 3.46 -24.08 11.74
CA ALA A 395 2.97 -25.22 12.51
C ALA A 395 1.62 -25.73 12.01
N LEU A 396 0.67 -24.84 11.76
CA LEU A 396 -0.66 -25.17 11.26
C LEU A 396 -0.65 -25.68 9.82
N SER A 397 0.37 -25.32 9.02
CA SER A 397 0.52 -25.85 7.67
C SER A 397 0.58 -27.38 7.65
N PHE A 398 1.12 -28.01 8.72
CA PHE A 398 1.26 -29.47 8.85
C PHE A 398 -0.03 -30.20 9.23
N VAL A 399 -1.10 -29.48 9.60
CA VAL A 399 -2.42 -30.08 9.88
C VAL A 399 -2.93 -30.84 8.65
N ARG A 400 -2.54 -30.41 7.45
CA ARG A 400 -2.86 -31.08 6.19
C ARG A 400 -1.67 -31.24 5.28
N ARG A 401 -1.61 -32.39 4.60
CA ARG A 401 -0.49 -32.73 3.72
C ARG A 401 -0.38 -31.84 2.49
N ASP A 402 -1.49 -31.32 1.97
CA ASP A 402 -1.51 -30.45 0.79
C ASP A 402 -0.99 -29.04 1.07
N THR A 403 -1.14 -28.56 2.31
CA THR A 403 -0.66 -27.25 2.77
C THR A 403 0.68 -27.30 3.49
N ALA A 404 1.17 -28.51 3.83
CA ALA A 404 2.37 -28.69 4.62
C ALA A 404 3.61 -28.02 3.98
N LEU A 405 4.23 -27.14 4.76
CA LEU A 405 5.51 -26.50 4.43
C LEU A 405 6.67 -27.46 4.71
N VAL A 406 6.74 -28.53 3.93
CA VAL A 406 7.91 -29.43 3.89
C VAL A 406 9.18 -28.63 3.59
N PRO A 407 10.38 -29.08 4.00
CA PRO A 407 11.59 -28.24 4.04
C PRO A 407 11.90 -27.47 2.76
N LYS A 408 11.66 -28.05 1.57
CA LYS A 408 11.84 -27.35 0.28
C LYS A 408 10.83 -26.21 0.07
N ARG A 409 9.56 -26.41 0.45
CA ARG A 409 8.51 -25.38 0.37
C ARG A 409 8.72 -24.30 1.41
N LEU A 410 9.16 -24.65 2.62
CA LEU A 410 9.51 -23.67 3.65
C LEU A 410 10.71 -22.81 3.22
N LEU A 411 11.77 -23.43 2.70
CA LEU A 411 12.92 -22.70 2.15
C LEU A 411 12.49 -21.75 1.03
N GLY A 412 11.60 -22.22 0.13
CA GLY A 412 11.00 -21.38 -0.92
C GLY A 412 10.21 -20.20 -0.35
N ALA A 413 9.37 -20.43 0.65
CA ALA A 413 8.58 -19.38 1.31
C ALA A 413 9.48 -18.33 2.00
N LEU A 414 10.50 -18.77 2.74
CA LEU A 414 11.45 -17.86 3.40
C LEU A 414 12.26 -17.07 2.37
N ALA A 415 12.74 -17.72 1.30
CA ALA A 415 13.49 -17.04 0.25
C ALA A 415 12.62 -16.03 -0.52
N GLU A 416 11.36 -16.36 -0.78
CA GLU A 416 10.41 -15.45 -1.42
C GLU A 416 10.06 -14.25 -0.53
N GLY A 417 9.93 -14.50 0.79
CA GLY A 417 9.75 -13.44 1.78
C GLY A 417 10.86 -12.39 1.75
N SER A 418 12.13 -12.81 1.78
CA SER A 418 13.26 -11.87 1.66
C SER A 418 13.37 -11.25 0.26
N ARG A 419 13.05 -12.01 -0.80
CA ARG A 419 13.07 -11.51 -2.18
C ARG A 419 12.10 -10.35 -2.39
N GLY A 420 10.87 -10.46 -1.87
CA GLY A 420 9.86 -9.40 -1.96
C GLY A 420 10.23 -8.10 -1.24
N VAL A 421 11.27 -8.13 -0.38
CA VAL A 421 11.71 -6.96 0.40
C VAL A 421 12.88 -6.23 -0.26
N LEU A 422 13.63 -6.88 -1.16
CA LEU A 422 14.83 -6.29 -1.77
C LEU A 422 14.56 -4.92 -2.39
N GLY A 423 13.52 -4.81 -3.22
CA GLY A 423 13.14 -3.55 -3.86
C GLY A 423 12.64 -2.49 -2.87
N VAL A 424 11.87 -2.91 -1.86
CA VAL A 424 11.37 -2.02 -0.80
C VAL A 424 12.53 -1.47 0.04
N ALA A 425 13.52 -2.30 0.39
CA ALA A 425 14.70 -1.89 1.14
C ALA A 425 15.58 -0.89 0.37
N ALA A 426 15.79 -1.11 -0.93
CA ALA A 426 16.52 -0.13 -1.77
C ALA A 426 15.78 1.21 -1.83
N THR A 427 14.46 1.17 -1.95
CA THR A 427 13.60 2.36 -1.95
C THR A 427 13.62 3.08 -0.60
N CYS A 428 13.64 2.33 0.51
CA CYS A 428 13.75 2.89 1.86
C CYS A 428 15.12 3.54 2.10
N ALA A 429 16.22 2.91 1.67
CA ALA A 429 17.56 3.50 1.75
C ALA A 429 17.65 4.82 0.96
N ALA A 430 17.09 4.82 -0.27
CA ALA A 430 17.01 6.01 -1.11
C ALA A 430 16.14 7.11 -0.48
N ALA A 431 15.00 6.75 0.11
CA ALA A 431 14.14 7.68 0.82
C ALA A 431 14.82 8.23 2.09
N GLY A 432 15.66 7.43 2.76
CA GLY A 432 16.51 7.88 3.87
C GLY A 432 17.48 8.99 3.46
N ILE A 433 18.05 8.92 2.25
CA ILE A 433 18.87 10.02 1.70
C ILE A 433 18.03 11.29 1.54
N ILE A 434 16.79 11.17 1.04
CA ILE A 434 15.89 12.31 0.88
C ILE A 434 15.54 12.93 2.24
N VAL A 435 15.17 12.10 3.22
CA VAL A 435 14.87 12.56 4.59
C VAL A 435 16.07 13.26 5.22
N GLY A 436 17.27 12.70 5.09
CA GLY A 436 18.50 13.31 5.58
C GLY A 436 18.76 14.68 4.93
N VAL A 437 18.61 14.79 3.61
CA VAL A 437 18.75 16.09 2.91
C VAL A 437 17.70 17.10 3.40
N VAL A 438 16.43 16.69 3.51
CA VAL A 438 15.34 17.56 3.96
C VAL A 438 15.59 18.06 5.39
N THR A 439 16.10 17.19 6.26
CA THR A 439 16.45 17.50 7.65
C THR A 439 17.63 18.46 7.71
N LEU A 440 18.71 18.21 6.97
CA LEU A 440 19.88 19.11 6.90
C LEU A 440 19.54 20.50 6.37
N THR A 441 18.70 20.59 5.35
CA THR A 441 18.43 21.85 4.63
C THR A 441 17.25 22.63 5.22
N GLY A 442 16.42 22.00 6.06
CA GLY A 442 15.17 22.57 6.56
C GLY A 442 14.09 22.72 5.48
N LEU A 443 14.18 21.93 4.39
CA LEU A 443 13.29 22.06 3.23
C LEU A 443 11.80 21.90 3.60
N GLY A 444 11.47 20.99 4.52
CA GLY A 444 10.08 20.73 4.92
C GLY A 444 9.39 21.96 5.52
N LEU A 445 10.11 22.75 6.33
CA LEU A 445 9.59 23.99 6.91
C LEU A 445 9.37 25.06 5.84
N LYS A 446 10.29 25.19 4.88
CA LYS A 446 10.16 26.12 3.75
C LYS A 446 8.96 25.78 2.86
N PHE A 447 8.81 24.50 2.53
CA PHE A 447 7.69 24.03 1.75
C PHE A 447 6.36 24.31 2.46
N SER A 448 6.31 24.04 3.76
CA SER A 448 5.13 24.31 4.58
C SER A 448 4.75 25.78 4.58
N GLY A 449 5.73 26.69 4.71
CA GLY A 449 5.50 28.13 4.59
C GLY A 449 4.84 28.52 3.27
N ILE A 450 5.34 28.01 2.14
CA ILE A 450 4.78 28.29 0.81
C ILE A 450 3.31 27.85 0.73
N VAL A 451 3.00 26.63 1.16
CA VAL A 451 1.63 26.11 1.11
C VAL A 451 0.70 26.96 1.96
N ILE A 452 1.14 27.37 3.15
CA ILE A 452 0.35 28.18 4.09
C ILE A 452 0.11 29.58 3.50
N ASP A 453 1.12 30.21 2.92
CA ASP A 453 1.02 31.54 2.30
C ASP A 453 0.00 31.53 1.15
N TYR A 454 0.01 30.49 0.30
CA TYR A 454 -0.99 30.34 -0.76
C TYR A 454 -2.38 29.95 -0.24
N ALA A 455 -2.45 29.22 0.87
CA ALA A 455 -3.71 28.78 1.48
C ALA A 455 -4.37 29.86 2.35
N ASP A 456 -3.66 30.95 2.67
CA ASP A 456 -4.11 32.05 3.54
C ASP A 456 -4.70 31.54 4.86
N GLY A 457 -4.04 30.53 5.46
CA GLY A 457 -4.48 29.88 6.70
C GLY A 457 -5.70 28.94 6.58
N SER A 458 -6.26 28.75 5.38
CA SER A 458 -7.40 27.84 5.16
C SER A 458 -6.99 26.38 5.24
N ARG A 459 -7.63 25.62 6.16
CA ARG A 459 -7.44 24.16 6.28
C ARG A 459 -7.79 23.43 4.99
N ALA A 460 -8.87 23.85 4.33
CA ALA A 460 -9.33 23.20 3.10
C ALA A 460 -8.36 23.37 1.94
N LEU A 461 -7.82 24.58 1.74
CA LEU A 461 -6.82 24.84 0.69
C LEU A 461 -5.49 24.16 1.01
N THR A 462 -5.05 24.20 2.28
CA THR A 462 -3.83 23.50 2.72
C THR A 462 -3.94 21.99 2.47
N ALA A 463 -5.08 21.37 2.82
CA ALA A 463 -5.35 19.97 2.54
C ALA A 463 -5.39 19.67 1.03
N LEU A 464 -6.01 20.55 0.22
CA LEU A 464 -6.07 20.39 -1.23
C LEU A 464 -4.68 20.47 -1.87
N TYR A 465 -3.86 21.48 -1.53
CA TYR A 465 -2.51 21.61 -2.05
C TYR A 465 -1.61 20.45 -1.59
N THR A 466 -1.77 20.01 -0.35
CA THR A 466 -1.06 18.83 0.16
C THR A 466 -1.48 17.57 -0.59
N ALA A 467 -2.78 17.35 -0.82
CA ALA A 467 -3.28 16.22 -1.61
C ALA A 467 -2.70 16.23 -3.03
N LEU A 468 -2.71 17.39 -3.70
CA LEU A 468 -2.14 17.53 -5.04
C LEU A 468 -0.64 17.23 -5.06
N LEU A 469 0.11 17.71 -4.06
CA LEU A 469 1.54 17.40 -3.97
C LEU A 469 1.77 15.90 -3.76
N VAL A 470 1.12 15.29 -2.77
CA VAL A 470 1.30 13.86 -2.45
C VAL A 470 0.93 13.02 -3.66
N TRP A 471 -0.13 13.43 -4.36
CA TRP A 471 -0.55 12.78 -5.59
C TRP A 471 0.52 12.88 -6.67
N ILE A 472 1.03 14.08 -6.99
CA ILE A 472 2.07 14.30 -8.01
C ILE A 472 3.35 13.53 -7.67
N VAL A 473 3.80 13.58 -6.41
CA VAL A 473 4.97 12.81 -5.96
C VAL A 473 4.72 11.32 -6.12
N GLY A 474 3.55 10.83 -5.71
CA GLY A 474 3.16 9.43 -5.84
C GLY A 474 3.02 8.92 -7.27
N LEU A 475 2.87 9.79 -8.26
CA LEU A 475 2.91 9.40 -9.68
C LEU A 475 4.33 9.05 -10.15
N ALA A 476 5.36 9.54 -9.44
CA ALA A 476 6.75 9.37 -9.82
C ALA A 476 7.43 8.21 -9.06
N VAL A 477 7.01 7.92 -7.83
CA VAL A 477 7.71 7.00 -6.93
C VAL A 477 6.75 6.01 -6.26
N PRO A 478 7.24 4.85 -5.78
CA PRO A 478 6.42 3.88 -5.06
C PRO A 478 5.70 4.46 -3.83
N VAL A 479 4.56 3.87 -3.44
CA VAL A 479 3.70 4.32 -2.32
C VAL A 479 4.51 4.60 -1.05
N THR A 480 5.38 3.67 -0.65
CA THR A 480 6.22 3.82 0.55
C THR A 480 7.16 5.01 0.46
N ALA A 481 7.83 5.22 -0.68
CA ALA A 481 8.69 6.38 -0.89
C ALA A 481 7.89 7.68 -0.91
N SER A 482 6.73 7.68 -1.60
CA SER A 482 5.85 8.84 -1.67
C SER A 482 5.43 9.28 -0.27
N TYR A 483 5.01 8.34 0.57
CA TYR A 483 4.68 8.62 1.96
C TYR A 483 5.87 9.19 2.73
N ILE A 484 7.06 8.59 2.66
CA ILE A 484 8.25 9.06 3.40
C ILE A 484 8.59 10.50 3.03
N ILE A 485 8.66 10.79 1.74
CA ILE A 485 9.00 12.14 1.23
C ILE A 485 7.94 13.14 1.71
N CYS A 486 6.67 12.80 1.54
CA CYS A 486 5.58 13.71 1.88
C CYS A 486 5.36 13.86 3.40
N ALA A 487 5.67 12.86 4.20
CA ALA A 487 5.59 12.94 5.66
C ALA A 487 6.54 14.03 6.18
N VAL A 488 7.74 14.14 5.62
CA VAL A 488 8.72 15.16 6.07
C VAL A 488 8.48 16.51 5.38
N VAL A 489 8.01 16.52 4.14
CA VAL A 489 7.84 17.75 3.36
C VAL A 489 6.47 18.42 3.59
N ALA A 490 5.39 17.65 3.64
CA ALA A 490 4.01 18.16 3.57
C ALA A 490 3.23 18.04 4.88
N ALA A 491 3.53 17.07 5.75
CA ALA A 491 2.85 16.95 7.05
C ALA A 491 2.95 18.24 7.90
N PRO A 492 4.10 18.94 7.97
CA PRO A 492 4.19 20.13 8.80
C PRO A 492 3.25 21.25 8.35
N ALA A 493 2.90 21.33 7.05
CA ALA A 493 1.93 22.31 6.54
C ALA A 493 0.52 22.08 7.10
N LEU A 494 0.07 20.83 7.13
CA LEU A 494 -1.22 20.45 7.71
C LEU A 494 -1.24 20.69 9.23
N ILE A 495 -0.17 20.32 9.92
CA ILE A 495 -0.05 20.48 11.36
C ILE A 495 -0.10 21.96 11.74
N HIS A 496 0.55 22.83 10.97
CA HIS A 496 0.59 24.26 11.23
C HIS A 496 -0.80 24.94 11.14
N VAL A 497 -1.72 24.43 10.31
CA VAL A 497 -3.11 24.95 10.23
C VAL A 497 -4.05 24.31 11.29
N GLY A 498 -3.47 23.61 12.26
CA GLY A 498 -4.17 23.04 13.42
C GLY A 498 -4.80 21.67 13.17
N ILE A 499 -4.34 20.93 12.15
CA ILE A 499 -4.71 19.52 11.97
C ILE A 499 -3.82 18.68 12.89
N ALA A 500 -4.40 17.70 13.59
CA ALA A 500 -3.62 16.77 14.40
C ALA A 500 -2.54 16.05 13.59
N ASP A 501 -1.39 15.81 14.19
CA ASP A 501 -0.25 15.11 13.58
C ASP A 501 -0.64 13.74 13.01
N TYR A 502 -1.34 12.91 13.78
CA TYR A 502 -1.81 11.61 13.33
C TYR A 502 -2.82 11.72 12.17
N ALA A 503 -3.68 12.74 12.17
CA ALA A 503 -4.60 12.99 11.06
C ALA A 503 -3.84 13.44 9.80
N ALA A 504 -2.81 14.29 9.93
CA ALA A 504 -1.97 14.72 8.82
C ALA A 504 -1.20 13.54 8.19
N HIS A 505 -0.61 12.67 9.01
CA HIS A 505 0.09 11.48 8.52
C HIS A 505 -0.89 10.46 7.90
N MET A 506 -2.08 10.26 8.47
CA MET A 506 -3.12 9.43 7.86
C MET A 506 -3.60 10.02 6.53
N PHE A 507 -3.73 11.34 6.42
CA PHE A 507 -4.10 12.01 5.17
C PHE A 507 -3.08 11.74 4.06
N ILE A 508 -1.79 11.91 4.38
CA ILE A 508 -0.68 11.66 3.44
C ILE A 508 -0.61 10.18 3.07
N PHE A 509 -0.82 9.27 4.02
CA PHE A 509 -0.87 7.83 3.75
C PHE A 509 -1.93 7.48 2.71
N TYR A 510 -3.17 7.96 2.88
CA TYR A 510 -4.23 7.67 1.92
C TYR A 510 -3.91 8.21 0.52
N TYR A 511 -3.41 9.45 0.43
CA TYR A 511 -3.03 10.03 -0.86
C TYR A 511 -1.82 9.37 -1.51
N ALA A 512 -0.87 8.88 -0.70
CA ALA A 512 0.24 8.08 -1.20
C ALA A 512 -0.26 6.75 -1.80
N VAL A 513 -1.24 6.08 -1.17
CA VAL A 513 -1.84 4.84 -1.68
C VAL A 513 -2.66 5.09 -2.94
N LEU A 514 -3.38 6.22 -3.02
CA LEU A 514 -4.21 6.58 -4.17
C LEU A 514 -3.42 6.82 -5.47
N SER A 515 -2.10 7.02 -5.39
CA SER A 515 -1.27 7.14 -6.58
C SER A 515 -1.23 5.85 -7.40
N GLU A 516 -1.41 4.68 -6.76
CA GLU A 516 -1.38 3.36 -7.41
C GLU A 516 -2.53 3.16 -8.42
N VAL A 517 -3.64 3.88 -8.23
CA VAL A 517 -4.79 3.85 -9.15
C VAL A 517 -4.84 5.08 -10.07
N SER A 518 -3.84 5.96 -10.02
CA SER A 518 -3.85 7.24 -10.73
C SER A 518 -2.97 7.26 -11.99
N PRO A 519 -3.43 7.82 -13.12
CA PRO A 519 -2.57 8.03 -14.29
C PRO A 519 -1.41 8.98 -13.98
N PRO A 520 -0.21 8.78 -14.58
CA PRO A 520 0.10 7.85 -15.66
C PRO A 520 0.54 6.44 -15.21
N THR A 521 0.83 6.22 -13.92
CA THR A 521 1.38 4.94 -13.43
C THR A 521 0.32 3.85 -13.29
N ALA A 522 -0.78 4.13 -12.58
CA ALA A 522 -1.98 3.30 -12.46
C ALA A 522 -1.74 1.77 -12.53
N LEU A 523 -0.76 1.24 -11.79
CA LEU A 523 -0.26 -0.13 -11.97
C LEU A 523 -1.35 -1.18 -11.73
N SER A 524 -2.16 -0.99 -10.68
CA SER A 524 -3.27 -1.90 -10.36
C SER A 524 -4.34 -1.93 -11.47
N PRO A 525 -4.90 -0.79 -11.92
CA PRO A 525 -5.81 -0.76 -13.06
C PRO A 525 -5.24 -1.34 -14.36
N PHE A 526 -3.95 -1.13 -14.64
CA PHE A 526 -3.28 -1.65 -15.84
C PHE A 526 -3.10 -3.17 -15.76
N ALA A 527 -2.70 -3.70 -14.60
CA ALA A 527 -2.66 -5.13 -14.35
C ALA A 527 -4.06 -5.76 -14.48
N ALA A 528 -5.09 -5.11 -13.93
CA ALA A 528 -6.47 -5.55 -14.07
C ALA A 528 -6.95 -5.53 -15.53
N ALA A 529 -6.56 -4.51 -16.30
CA ALA A 529 -6.86 -4.41 -17.73
C ALA A 529 -6.20 -5.55 -18.53
N ALA A 530 -4.96 -5.94 -18.18
CA ALA A 530 -4.28 -7.08 -18.79
C ALA A 530 -5.03 -8.42 -18.57
N ILE A 531 -5.57 -8.63 -17.37
CA ILE A 531 -6.38 -9.82 -17.02
C ILE A 531 -7.72 -9.82 -17.75
N THR A 532 -8.44 -8.71 -17.67
CA THR A 532 -9.78 -8.56 -18.24
C THR A 532 -9.78 -8.43 -19.77
N GLY A 533 -8.63 -8.05 -20.36
CA GLY A 533 -8.51 -7.69 -21.76
C GLY A 533 -9.27 -6.41 -22.13
N GLY A 534 -9.44 -5.50 -21.16
CA GLY A 534 -10.05 -4.18 -21.32
C GLY A 534 -9.02 -3.09 -21.67
N ASP A 535 -9.50 -1.89 -22.00
CA ASP A 535 -8.62 -0.74 -22.24
C ASP A 535 -8.02 -0.22 -20.91
N PRO A 536 -6.68 -0.09 -20.77
CA PRO A 536 -6.05 0.33 -19.52
C PRO A 536 -6.53 1.69 -19.00
N TYR A 537 -6.70 2.67 -19.90
CA TYR A 537 -7.10 4.02 -19.51
C TYR A 537 -8.57 4.05 -19.05
N ARG A 538 -9.48 3.41 -19.78
CA ARG A 538 -10.89 3.29 -19.37
C ARG A 538 -11.05 2.44 -18.10
N THR A 539 -10.22 1.41 -17.92
CA THR A 539 -10.18 0.63 -16.68
C THR A 539 -9.73 1.49 -15.50
N THR A 540 -8.79 2.40 -15.72
CA THR A 540 -8.37 3.38 -14.69
C THR A 540 -9.47 4.38 -14.36
N LEU A 541 -10.18 4.92 -15.34
CA LEU A 541 -11.35 5.78 -15.07
C LEU A 541 -12.46 5.02 -14.32
N SER A 542 -12.62 3.73 -14.61
CA SER A 542 -13.53 2.85 -13.90
C SER A 542 -13.06 2.57 -12.46
N SER A 543 -11.77 2.37 -12.22
CA SER A 543 -11.24 2.21 -10.86
C SER A 543 -11.46 3.46 -10.03
N TRP A 544 -11.25 4.66 -10.59
CA TRP A 544 -11.53 5.95 -9.92
C TRP A 544 -12.99 6.08 -9.49
N LYS A 545 -13.92 5.57 -10.29
CA LYS A 545 -15.34 5.51 -9.89
C LYS A 545 -15.52 4.68 -8.62
N TYR A 546 -14.85 3.53 -8.51
CA TYR A 546 -14.93 2.65 -7.34
C TYR A 546 -14.15 3.17 -6.13
N THR A 547 -13.01 3.82 -6.36
CA THR A 547 -12.13 4.36 -5.31
C THR A 547 -12.47 5.79 -4.91
N LEU A 548 -13.43 6.46 -5.55
CA LEU A 548 -13.86 7.82 -5.22
C LEU A 548 -14.04 8.05 -3.70
N PRO A 549 -14.62 7.13 -2.92
CA PRO A 549 -14.75 7.31 -1.48
C PRO A 549 -13.39 7.35 -0.76
N ALA A 550 -12.39 6.60 -1.20
CA ALA A 550 -11.03 6.69 -0.65
C ALA A 550 -10.36 8.05 -0.92
N PHE A 551 -10.73 8.75 -2.01
CA PHE A 551 -10.28 10.14 -2.23
C PHE A 551 -10.95 11.13 -1.28
N VAL A 552 -12.19 10.88 -0.86
CA VAL A 552 -12.95 11.81 -0.03
C VAL A 552 -12.72 11.59 1.46
N THR A 553 -12.62 10.34 1.92
CA THR A 553 -12.44 9.99 3.34
C THR A 553 -11.32 10.77 4.04
N PRO A 554 -10.13 11.00 3.43
CA PRO A 554 -9.08 11.81 4.04
C PRO A 554 -9.50 13.23 4.37
N PHE A 555 -10.25 13.88 3.47
CA PHE A 555 -10.78 15.22 3.71
C PHE A 555 -11.76 15.25 4.88
N MET A 556 -12.53 14.17 5.06
CA MET A 556 -13.53 14.10 6.13
C MET A 556 -12.93 14.24 7.52
N PHE A 557 -11.70 13.77 7.74
CA PHE A 557 -11.05 13.87 9.05
C PHE A 557 -10.05 15.02 9.19
N VAL A 558 -9.83 15.85 8.16
CA VAL A 558 -8.93 17.02 8.23
C VAL A 558 -9.63 18.37 8.04
N LEU A 559 -10.81 18.40 7.41
CA LEU A 559 -11.50 19.66 7.11
C LEU A 559 -12.16 20.29 8.36
N ALA A 560 -12.72 19.47 9.25
CA ALA A 560 -13.34 19.90 10.49
C ALA A 560 -12.69 19.21 11.71
N PRO A 561 -12.58 19.89 12.87
CA PRO A 561 -12.06 19.29 14.10
C PRO A 561 -12.78 18.01 14.51
N GLU A 562 -14.10 17.97 14.33
CA GLU A 562 -14.95 16.84 14.69
C GLU A 562 -14.69 15.62 13.79
N GLY A 563 -14.23 15.86 12.56
CA GLY A 563 -13.92 14.82 11.58
C GLY A 563 -12.89 13.80 12.07
N VAL A 564 -12.02 14.19 13.01
CA VAL A 564 -11.03 13.31 13.64
C VAL A 564 -11.68 12.16 14.42
N GLY A 565 -12.98 12.26 14.73
CA GLY A 565 -13.80 11.16 15.22
C GLY A 565 -13.81 9.92 14.30
N LEU A 566 -13.58 10.09 13.00
CA LEU A 566 -13.38 8.96 12.08
C LEU A 566 -12.09 8.17 12.39
N LEU A 567 -11.13 8.77 13.06
CA LEU A 567 -9.90 8.11 13.51
C LEU A 567 -10.03 7.55 14.94
N LEU A 568 -11.27 7.31 15.41
CA LEU A 568 -11.59 6.84 16.77
C LEU A 568 -11.04 7.75 17.88
N SER A 569 -10.94 9.04 17.60
CA SER A 569 -10.42 10.04 18.54
C SER A 569 -11.51 11.03 18.94
N GLY A 570 -11.76 11.14 20.24
CA GLY A 570 -12.77 12.05 20.81
C GLY A 570 -13.90 11.34 21.56
N PRO A 571 -14.92 12.08 22.01
CA PRO A 571 -16.07 11.53 22.71
C PRO A 571 -16.86 10.53 21.85
N ALA A 572 -17.39 9.47 22.47
CA ALA A 572 -18.11 8.42 21.75
C ALA A 572 -19.35 8.91 20.97
N ALA A 573 -20.01 9.97 21.46
CA ALA A 573 -21.14 10.58 20.78
C ALA A 573 -20.72 11.27 19.48
N ASP A 574 -19.59 11.99 19.49
CA ASP A 574 -19.07 12.70 18.33
C ASP A 574 -18.58 11.70 17.28
N ILE A 575 -17.86 10.65 17.71
CA ILE A 575 -17.46 9.54 16.85
C ILE A 575 -18.68 8.91 16.18
N ALA A 576 -19.73 8.61 16.94
CA ALA A 576 -20.94 8.00 16.38
C ALA A 576 -21.64 8.91 15.37
N LEU A 577 -21.76 10.20 15.68
CA LEU A 577 -22.38 11.18 14.78
C LEU A 577 -21.61 11.29 13.45
N VAL A 578 -20.29 11.49 13.53
CA VAL A 578 -19.43 11.64 12.35
C VAL A 578 -19.40 10.36 11.52
N VAL A 579 -19.42 9.17 12.14
CA VAL A 579 -19.54 7.91 11.41
C VAL A 579 -20.87 7.81 10.67
N VAL A 580 -21.98 8.22 11.27
CA VAL A 580 -23.30 8.18 10.62
C VAL A 580 -23.36 9.15 9.44
N THR A 581 -22.86 10.38 9.60
CA THR A 581 -22.83 11.36 8.51
C THR A 581 -21.87 10.91 7.41
N ALA A 582 -20.75 10.28 7.76
CA ALA A 582 -19.81 9.69 6.81
C ALA A 582 -20.42 8.55 5.98
N ILE A 583 -21.15 7.63 6.63
CA ILE A 583 -21.89 6.58 5.94
C ILE A 583 -22.88 7.19 4.95
N GLY A 584 -23.65 8.19 5.37
CA GLY A 584 -24.58 8.90 4.50
C GLY A 584 -23.88 9.56 3.31
N GLY A 585 -22.77 10.24 3.56
CA GLY A 585 -21.97 10.92 2.54
C GLY A 585 -21.41 9.96 1.51
N ILE A 586 -20.80 8.87 1.95
CA ILE A 586 -20.21 7.85 1.09
C ILE A 586 -21.27 7.09 0.28
N VAL A 587 -22.43 6.79 0.88
CA VAL A 587 -23.56 6.18 0.14
C VAL A 587 -24.09 7.15 -0.92
N ALA A 588 -24.26 8.42 -0.60
CA ALA A 588 -24.69 9.44 -1.57
C ALA A 588 -23.67 9.59 -2.72
N LEU A 589 -22.37 9.65 -2.41
CA LEU A 589 -21.29 9.65 -3.40
C LEU A 589 -21.32 8.39 -4.28
N ALA A 590 -21.52 7.21 -3.69
CA ALA A 590 -21.59 5.95 -4.44
C ALA A 590 -22.76 5.94 -5.43
N ILE A 591 -23.95 6.42 -5.01
CA ILE A 591 -25.13 6.55 -5.85
C ILE A 591 -24.88 7.55 -7.00
N GLY A 592 -24.33 8.73 -6.68
CA GLY A 592 -23.99 9.77 -7.65
C GLY A 592 -22.92 9.32 -8.65
N ALA A 593 -21.88 8.63 -8.19
CA ALA A 593 -20.81 8.10 -9.03
C ALA A 593 -21.34 7.04 -10.00
N GLN A 594 -22.16 6.10 -9.52
CA GLN A 594 -22.75 5.04 -10.35
C GLN A 594 -23.85 5.55 -11.31
N GLY A 595 -24.50 6.67 -10.99
CA GLY A 595 -25.56 7.23 -11.82
C GLY A 595 -26.85 6.39 -11.79
N TRP A 596 -27.05 5.57 -10.76
CA TRP A 596 -28.16 4.61 -10.68
C TRP A 596 -28.61 4.40 -9.23
N LEU A 597 -29.94 4.35 -9.02
CA LEU A 597 -30.54 4.00 -7.73
C LEU A 597 -31.51 2.80 -7.88
N SER A 598 -32.75 3.07 -8.29
CA SER A 598 -33.68 2.05 -8.82
C SER A 598 -33.71 2.07 -10.35
N HIS A 599 -33.58 3.27 -10.92
CA HIS A 599 -33.41 3.51 -12.35
C HIS A 599 -32.22 4.46 -12.58
N LYS A 600 -31.93 4.73 -13.85
CA LYS A 600 -30.89 5.71 -14.26
C LYS A 600 -31.21 7.09 -13.69
N LEU A 601 -30.25 7.68 -12.98
CA LEU A 601 -30.35 9.04 -12.44
C LEU A 601 -30.37 10.08 -13.57
N SER A 602 -31.12 11.16 -13.38
CA SER A 602 -30.95 12.36 -14.21
C SER A 602 -29.63 13.06 -13.88
N LEU A 603 -29.15 13.96 -14.73
CA LEU A 603 -27.94 14.74 -14.44
C LEU A 603 -28.10 15.58 -13.15
N VAL A 604 -29.30 16.11 -12.91
CA VAL A 604 -29.63 16.89 -11.71
C VAL A 604 -29.63 16.01 -10.47
N GLU A 605 -30.28 14.84 -10.51
CA GLU A 605 -30.26 13.89 -9.40
C GLU A 605 -28.83 13.43 -9.11
N ARG A 606 -28.04 13.16 -10.16
CA ARG A 606 -26.65 12.74 -10.04
C ARG A 606 -25.79 13.82 -9.36
N ALA A 607 -25.90 15.06 -9.82
CA ALA A 607 -25.20 16.19 -9.23
C ALA A 607 -25.64 16.42 -7.78
N ALA A 608 -26.93 16.33 -7.49
CA ALA A 608 -27.47 16.47 -6.14
C ALA A 608 -26.90 15.41 -5.18
N PHE A 609 -26.82 14.14 -5.59
CA PHE A 609 -26.19 13.09 -4.76
C PHE A 609 -24.69 13.30 -4.55
N ILE A 610 -23.96 13.78 -5.57
CA ILE A 610 -22.53 14.10 -5.43
C ILE A 610 -22.32 15.26 -4.45
N VAL A 611 -23.06 16.36 -4.63
CA VAL A 611 -22.97 17.54 -3.75
C VAL A 611 -23.42 17.19 -2.33
N ALA A 612 -24.51 16.44 -2.17
CA ALA A 612 -24.96 15.96 -0.86
C ALA A 612 -23.88 15.12 -0.18
N GLY A 613 -23.23 14.23 -0.93
CA GLY A 613 -22.11 13.42 -0.47
C GLY A 613 -20.92 14.25 0.01
N LEU A 614 -20.53 15.28 -0.75
CA LEU A 614 -19.44 16.19 -0.38
C LEU A 614 -19.78 17.09 0.81
N LEU A 615 -21.03 17.52 0.95
CA LEU A 615 -21.49 18.30 2.12
C LEU A 615 -21.50 17.46 3.40
N LEU A 616 -21.98 16.21 3.33
CA LEU A 616 -21.90 15.25 4.43
C LEU A 616 -20.45 14.85 4.74
N ALA A 617 -19.55 14.95 3.76
CA ALA A 617 -18.13 14.70 3.94
C ALA A 617 -17.40 15.83 4.71
N TRP A 618 -17.97 17.02 4.80
CA TRP A 618 -17.35 18.14 5.49
C TRP A 618 -17.44 18.02 7.03
N SER A 619 -18.36 17.19 7.55
CA SER A 619 -18.52 16.88 8.99
C SER A 619 -18.74 18.11 9.90
N ALA A 620 -19.36 19.17 9.38
CA ALA A 620 -19.83 20.31 10.16
C ALA A 620 -21.36 20.26 10.31
N SER A 621 -21.91 20.71 11.44
CA SER A 621 -23.36 20.60 11.69
C SER A 621 -24.23 21.25 10.61
N TRP A 622 -23.81 22.39 10.06
CA TRP A 622 -24.52 23.06 8.96
C TRP A 622 -24.40 22.30 7.63
N SER A 623 -23.24 21.71 7.34
CA SER A 623 -23.00 20.98 6.09
C SER A 623 -23.73 19.63 6.13
N ASP A 624 -23.80 19.02 7.31
CA ASP A 624 -24.46 17.73 7.52
C ASP A 624 -25.97 17.84 7.30
N THR A 625 -26.59 18.87 7.89
CA THR A 625 -28.02 19.14 7.69
C THR A 625 -28.34 19.48 6.23
N ALA A 626 -27.55 20.35 5.58
CA ALA A 626 -27.72 20.69 4.18
C ALA A 626 -27.55 19.47 3.25
N GLY A 627 -26.51 18.66 3.48
CA GLY A 627 -26.23 17.45 2.73
C GLY A 627 -27.32 16.39 2.89
N ALA A 628 -27.81 16.17 4.11
CA ALA A 628 -28.91 15.26 4.39
C ALA A 628 -30.21 15.69 3.69
N LEU A 629 -30.58 16.98 3.78
CA LEU A 629 -31.75 17.53 3.11
C LEU A 629 -31.65 17.38 1.59
N LEU A 630 -30.47 17.64 1.01
CA LEU A 630 -30.24 17.51 -0.42
C LEU A 630 -30.32 16.04 -0.87
N ALA A 631 -29.78 15.11 -0.09
CA ALA A 631 -29.88 13.67 -0.37
C ALA A 631 -31.34 13.20 -0.33
N VAL A 632 -32.12 13.63 0.68
CA VAL A 632 -33.55 13.32 0.79
C VAL A 632 -34.32 13.91 -0.39
N ALA A 633 -34.06 15.17 -0.75
CA ALA A 633 -34.68 15.82 -1.90
C ALA A 633 -34.37 15.07 -3.21
N ALA A 634 -33.14 14.62 -3.41
CA ALA A 634 -32.73 13.82 -4.57
C ALA A 634 -33.45 12.47 -4.63
N VAL A 635 -33.62 11.78 -3.48
CA VAL A 635 -34.39 10.52 -3.41
C VAL A 635 -35.86 10.75 -3.72
N VAL A 636 -36.47 11.81 -3.16
CA VAL A 636 -37.88 12.15 -3.41
C VAL A 636 -38.11 12.48 -4.88
N LEU A 637 -37.25 13.32 -5.47
CA LEU A 637 -37.28 13.66 -6.89
C LEU A 637 -37.17 12.41 -7.77
N HIS A 638 -36.24 11.50 -7.42
CA HIS A 638 -36.06 10.24 -8.14
C HIS A 638 -37.32 9.37 -8.08
N ARG A 639 -37.91 9.21 -6.89
CA ARG A 639 -39.14 8.42 -6.70
C ARG A 639 -40.34 9.04 -7.42
N TRP A 640 -40.45 10.36 -7.44
CA TRP A 640 -41.52 11.06 -8.15
C TRP A 640 -41.41 10.84 -9.66
N ARG A 641 -40.20 10.97 -10.23
CA ARG A 641 -39.94 10.76 -11.66
C ARG A 641 -40.15 9.30 -12.09
N THR A 642 -39.76 8.34 -11.25
CA THR A 642 -39.74 6.91 -11.59
C THR A 642 -40.93 6.11 -11.03
N GLY A 643 -41.84 6.77 -10.30
CA GLY A 643 -43.00 6.14 -9.69
C GLY A 643 -44.06 5.66 -10.69
N PRO A 644 -45.01 4.79 -10.27
CA PRO A 644 -46.01 4.18 -11.15
C PRO A 644 -46.89 5.19 -11.91
N GLY A 645 -47.03 6.43 -11.41
CA GLY A 645 -47.88 7.47 -12.00
C GLY A 645 -47.30 8.17 -13.24
N SER A 646 -45.98 8.17 -13.45
CA SER A 646 -45.36 8.84 -14.62
C SER A 646 -45.43 8.02 -15.91
N ARG A 647 -45.83 6.74 -15.83
CA ARG A 647 -46.02 5.86 -17.01
C ARG A 647 -47.30 6.17 -17.82
N ARG A 648 -48.19 7.04 -17.33
CA ARG A 648 -49.45 7.38 -18.02
C ARG A 648 -49.36 8.59 -18.96
N SER A 649 -48.25 9.34 -18.98
CA SER A 649 -48.13 10.55 -19.81
C SER A 649 -47.22 10.39 -21.04
N SER A 650 -46.79 9.17 -21.36
CA SER A 650 -45.95 8.87 -22.53
C SER A 650 -46.49 7.71 -23.36
N GLY A 651 -47.82 7.55 -23.39
CA GLY A 651 -48.54 6.65 -24.28
C GLY A 651 -48.87 7.35 -25.59
#